data_AF-A0A366JP97-F1
#
_entry.id   AF-A0A366JP97-F1
#
_cell.length_a   1.000
_cell.length_b   1.000
_cell.length_c   1.000
_cell.angle_alpha   90.00
_cell.angle_beta   90.00
_cell.angle_gamma   90.00
#
_symmetry.space_group_name_H-M   'P 1'
#
loop_
_entity.id
_entity.type
_entity.pdbx_description
1 polymer ?
#
loop_
_entity_poly.entity_id
_entity_poly.type
_entity_poly.pdbx_seq_one_letter_code
_entity_poly.pdbx_strand_id
1 'polypeptide(L)'
;MVAGLLFFSIFGPYLAPHSLTSALETQYTNGKVLAPPLEPFESTSYPLGTDKWGYDLFSMILNGLRYTVFIAAAVTMIKMAFGAIIGLYAGTLKRTPGWLIAFENAWSYVPLFLILYFFLAPISFNSSLKQNVLIAYFIVIASIISIPSIVSSVRLKTAELYKSVYVEAAKALGAGKHRVIWKHIFPQLKETFLVMFILEIVYVIALMGQLALLNIFVGGTIMRFDPIIYLSATKELSGLVGQARLNIYGNTHILVAPLAVLLYTTVSFSLLANGLKNRFQSNYQRTPWIRTGHEPFIQPSRKQYGRKKKFWSFSAQKAAFSALVIAFAGAGIYVIAAKDANIGVKSGSRADYNIDLKMNGDGYFTANANIQVKNQSNKEWEELVFYFIPNVFAEGHTFDSVEGTSEAVIGKVTVNGQKASFKLKGDTLTIKLKPEMKDKSRHNVKIEYGFTVPDKGSRFSKVDTNYYLAQWYPMAAVYQKGKWNKEPYMEGLETFHTGFSNFKVSYKLPKGYTLASTADKDPAEGKNEGNIKAKKVRDFFIAVMKDMEVHETEARDGVKIRLFSKSNHDKDPEASLTLAKNALTFYQDHIGDYPHEQLDIVLDDGQFMEYPGIVTINPYGDDKRFYDISIVHEIAHQYFYGVVANDPYNNAWIDEGITEFATSMYFYAGQNQAERQAFGLSHFRMEAIEEAGLGRHYSNVPVNEVKHSGYIYGQPALEILKMIQEKYTLKGESPKEVGMQFLSDYYQNFRYKEVDTKEFISYTKDYFSVPTGYFNNWIDTSKLNS
;
A
#
# COMPACT_ATOMS: atom_id res chain seq x y z
N MET A 1 34.07 35.76 4.42
CA MET A 1 32.98 34.99 3.80
C MET A 1 32.65 33.74 4.61
N VAL A 2 33.45 32.66 4.55
CA VAL A 2 33.14 31.39 5.27
C VAL A 2 32.99 31.57 6.79
N ALA A 3 33.84 32.37 7.44
CA ALA A 3 33.69 32.67 8.87
C ALA A 3 32.34 33.34 9.20
N GLY A 4 31.86 34.22 8.34
CA GLY A 4 30.52 34.84 8.48
C GLY A 4 29.40 33.82 8.29
N LEU A 5 29.51 32.92 7.31
CA LEU A 5 28.55 31.83 7.12
C LEU A 5 28.50 30.88 8.32
N LEU A 6 29.65 30.55 8.91
CA LEU A 6 29.71 29.75 10.14
C LEU A 6 29.08 30.49 11.32
N PHE A 7 29.35 31.79 11.46
CA PHE A 7 28.72 32.63 12.47
C PHE A 7 27.19 32.61 12.34
N PHE A 8 26.64 32.89 11.14
CA PHE A 8 25.19 32.84 10.91
C PHE A 8 24.62 31.42 10.99
N SER A 9 25.40 30.38 10.69
CA SER A 9 24.95 28.99 10.89
C SER A 9 24.77 28.64 12.37
N ILE A 10 25.57 29.24 13.26
CA ILE A 10 25.49 28.99 14.71
C ILE A 10 24.46 29.91 15.36
N PHE A 11 24.56 31.21 15.10
CA PHE A 11 23.79 32.24 15.79
C PHE A 11 22.57 32.72 15.02
N GLY A 12 22.43 32.38 13.73
CA GLY A 12 21.33 32.82 12.87
C GLY A 12 19.94 32.55 13.44
N PRO A 13 19.63 31.35 13.98
CA PRO A 13 18.32 31.10 14.60
C PRO A 13 18.00 32.04 15.77
N TYR A 14 19.01 32.54 16.50
CA TYR A 14 18.83 33.48 17.61
C TYR A 14 18.80 34.95 17.14
N LEU A 15 19.33 35.22 15.96
CA LEU A 15 19.31 36.53 15.31
C LEU A 15 18.10 36.71 14.38
N ALA A 16 17.28 35.67 14.22
CA ALA A 16 16.10 35.71 13.39
C ALA A 16 15.08 36.72 13.97
N PRO A 17 14.61 37.70 13.18
CA PRO A 17 13.66 38.71 13.66
C PRO A 17 12.30 38.12 14.02
N HIS A 18 11.93 36.98 13.40
CA HIS A 18 10.63 36.32 13.62
C HIS A 18 10.81 34.83 13.92
N SER A 19 9.83 34.26 14.63
CA SER A 19 9.72 32.80 14.76
C SER A 19 9.39 32.17 13.40
N LEU A 20 9.85 30.94 13.17
CA LEU A 20 9.47 30.16 11.99
C LEU A 20 7.98 29.84 11.88
N THR A 21 7.22 30.05 12.96
CA THR A 21 5.76 29.85 13.01
C THR A 21 4.98 31.15 12.90
N SER A 22 5.65 32.30 12.96
CA SER A 22 5.00 33.61 12.88
C SER A 22 4.80 33.97 11.41
N ALA A 23 3.55 34.27 11.04
CA ALA A 23 3.18 34.75 9.73
C ALA A 23 2.70 36.21 9.82
N LEU A 24 3.07 37.02 8.84
CA LEU A 24 2.51 38.35 8.63
C LEU A 24 1.02 38.22 8.28
N GLU A 25 0.16 38.67 9.18
CA GLU A 25 -1.25 38.87 8.88
C GLU A 25 -1.45 40.19 8.13
N THR A 26 -2.52 40.28 7.34
CA THR A 26 -2.85 41.51 6.61
C THR A 26 -3.14 42.64 7.59
N GLN A 27 -2.35 43.70 7.54
CA GLN A 27 -2.46 44.85 8.45
C GLN A 27 -2.55 46.16 7.67
N TYR A 28 -3.31 47.10 8.22
CA TYR A 28 -3.43 48.47 7.71
C TYR A 28 -2.54 49.39 8.55
N THR A 29 -1.42 49.85 7.97
CA THR A 29 -0.47 50.71 8.68
C THR A 29 -0.19 51.95 7.83
N ASN A 30 -0.40 53.15 8.39
CA ASN A 30 -0.17 54.44 7.74
C ASN A 30 -0.86 54.59 6.36
N GLY A 31 -2.07 54.07 6.19
CA GLY A 31 -2.84 54.15 4.94
C GLY A 31 -2.39 53.19 3.83
N LYS A 32 -1.40 52.31 4.07
CA LYS A 32 -0.98 51.24 3.16
C LYS A 32 -1.40 49.87 3.72
N VAL A 33 -1.94 49.02 2.84
CA VAL A 33 -2.21 47.61 3.16
C VAL A 33 -0.89 46.84 3.05
N LEU A 34 -0.45 46.25 4.16
CA LEU A 34 0.65 45.28 4.17
C LEU A 34 0.02 43.89 4.14
N ALA A 35 0.16 43.20 3.00
CA ALA A 35 -0.36 41.85 2.79
C ALA A 35 0.74 40.96 2.19
N PRO A 36 0.79 39.66 2.53
CA PRO A 36 1.66 38.71 1.86
C PRO A 36 1.27 38.45 0.39
N PRO A 37 2.24 38.11 -0.49
CA PRO A 37 3.68 38.15 -0.26
C PRO A 37 4.22 39.58 -0.31
N LEU A 38 5.04 39.95 0.67
CA LEU A 38 5.70 41.26 0.72
C LEU A 38 7.02 41.20 -0.05
N GLU A 39 7.28 42.16 -0.92
CA GLU A 39 8.53 42.29 -1.64
C GLU A 39 9.69 42.73 -0.72
N PRO A 40 10.96 42.45 -1.07
CA PRO A 40 12.12 42.88 -0.30
C PRO A 40 12.16 44.40 -0.12
N PHE A 41 12.64 44.84 1.04
CA PHE A 41 12.81 46.26 1.40
C PHE A 41 11.52 47.09 1.50
N GLU A 42 10.33 46.51 1.35
CA GLU A 42 9.06 47.22 1.57
C GLU A 42 8.74 47.46 3.05
N SER A 43 9.27 46.63 3.95
CA SER A 43 9.14 46.77 5.40
C SER A 43 10.47 46.55 6.08
N THR A 44 10.79 47.40 7.06
CA THR A 44 11.95 47.24 7.93
C THR A 44 11.87 45.97 8.79
N SER A 45 10.67 45.46 9.03
CA SER A 45 10.44 44.24 9.82
C SER A 45 10.64 42.95 9.01
N TYR A 46 10.56 43.01 7.68
CA TYR A 46 10.70 41.88 6.77
C TYR A 46 11.71 42.23 5.66
N PRO A 47 13.00 42.28 5.97
CA PRO A 47 14.02 42.88 5.10
C PRO A 47 14.15 42.18 3.74
N LEU A 48 13.96 40.85 3.70
CA LEU A 48 13.97 40.06 2.47
C LEU A 48 12.56 39.74 1.94
N GLY A 49 11.53 40.37 2.51
CA GLY A 49 10.13 40.08 2.19
C GLY A 49 9.60 38.82 2.86
N THR A 50 8.37 38.46 2.50
CA THR A 50 7.68 37.27 3.00
C THR A 50 7.34 36.29 1.88
N ASP A 51 7.13 35.03 2.24
CA ASP A 51 6.51 34.08 1.33
C ASP A 51 5.01 34.39 1.14
N LYS A 52 4.35 33.62 0.25
CA LYS A 52 2.92 33.80 -0.06
C LYS A 52 1.98 33.54 1.13
N TRP A 53 2.48 32.99 2.22
CA TRP A 53 1.71 32.75 3.46
C TRP A 53 2.11 33.70 4.59
N GLY A 54 2.98 34.66 4.33
CA GLY A 54 3.40 35.67 5.30
C GLY A 54 4.61 35.27 6.16
N TYR A 55 5.26 34.13 5.92
CA TYR A 55 6.46 33.77 6.69
C TYR A 55 7.67 34.58 6.24
N ASP A 56 8.47 35.05 7.21
CA ASP A 56 9.66 35.86 6.95
C ASP A 56 10.78 35.06 6.28
N LEU A 57 11.16 35.46 5.06
CA LEU A 57 12.20 34.77 4.29
C LEU A 57 13.58 34.91 4.95
N PHE A 58 13.86 36.02 5.62
CA PHE A 58 15.16 36.23 6.29
C PHE A 58 15.35 35.26 7.47
N SER A 59 14.33 35.11 8.32
CA SER A 59 14.31 34.15 9.42
C SER A 59 14.43 32.71 8.94
N MET A 60 13.73 32.35 7.85
CA MET A 60 13.84 31.02 7.23
C MET A 60 15.25 30.74 6.72
N ILE A 61 15.89 31.69 6.05
CA ILE A 61 17.27 31.58 5.54
C ILE A 61 18.28 31.43 6.68
N LEU A 62 18.17 32.24 7.74
CA LEU A 62 19.04 32.15 8.91
C LEU A 62 18.93 30.80 9.62
N ASN A 63 17.72 30.24 9.70
CA ASN A 63 17.53 28.90 10.24
C ASN A 63 18.07 27.82 9.30
N GLY A 64 17.83 27.97 8.00
CA GLY A 64 18.24 27.01 6.97
C GLY A 64 19.75 26.86 6.82
N LEU A 65 20.51 27.94 7.00
CA LEU A 65 21.97 27.97 6.91
C LEU A 65 22.64 26.90 7.77
N ARG A 66 22.18 26.72 9.01
CA ARG A 66 22.74 25.72 9.94
C ARG A 66 22.63 24.31 9.38
N TYR A 67 21.47 23.96 8.80
CA TYR A 67 21.23 22.64 8.26
C TYR A 67 22.04 22.44 7.00
N THR A 68 22.09 23.43 6.10
CA THR A 68 22.90 23.34 4.88
C THR A 68 24.38 23.14 5.19
N VAL A 69 24.97 23.94 6.08
CA VAL A 69 26.42 23.89 6.35
C VAL A 69 26.79 22.69 7.22
N PHE A 70 26.09 22.44 8.33
CA PHE A 70 26.48 21.37 9.26
C PHE A 70 26.17 19.98 8.72
N ILE A 71 25.08 19.79 7.98
CA ILE A 71 24.78 18.48 7.38
C ILE A 71 25.77 18.18 6.25
N ALA A 72 26.11 19.17 5.40
CA ALA A 72 27.14 19.00 4.40
C ALA A 72 28.51 18.68 5.01
N ALA A 73 28.87 19.33 6.11
CA ALA A 73 30.08 19.04 6.87
C ALA A 73 30.05 17.64 7.51
N ALA A 74 28.94 17.23 8.11
CA ALA A 74 28.78 15.92 8.73
C ALA A 74 28.88 14.78 7.70
N VAL A 75 28.16 14.90 6.58
CA VAL A 75 28.23 13.94 5.46
C VAL A 75 29.66 13.82 4.95
N THR A 76 30.32 14.96 4.78
CA THR A 76 31.71 15.03 4.29
C THR A 76 32.70 14.42 5.26
N MET A 77 32.55 14.68 6.55
CA MET A 77 33.41 14.14 7.59
C MET A 77 33.36 12.62 7.63
N ILE A 78 32.15 12.03 7.61
CA ILE A 78 31.98 10.56 7.64
C ILE A 78 32.57 9.94 6.36
N LYS A 79 32.20 10.44 5.17
CA LYS A 79 32.69 9.84 3.92
C LYS A 79 34.20 10.01 3.74
N MET A 80 34.78 11.12 4.21
CA MET A 80 36.23 11.34 4.20
C MET A 80 36.95 10.42 5.18
N ALA A 81 36.42 10.24 6.40
CA ALA A 81 37.02 9.34 7.39
C ALA A 81 37.13 7.91 6.86
N PHE A 82 36.03 7.33 6.38
CA PHE A 82 36.03 5.96 5.84
C PHE A 82 36.73 5.87 4.48
N GLY A 83 36.41 6.78 3.56
CA GLY A 83 36.95 6.77 2.20
C GLY A 83 38.46 7.01 2.15
N ALA A 84 39.01 7.90 3.00
CA ALA A 84 40.44 8.14 3.05
C ALA A 84 41.19 6.94 3.61
N ILE A 85 40.70 6.31 4.68
CA ILE A 85 41.33 5.11 5.25
C ILE A 85 41.37 4.01 4.19
N ILE A 86 40.23 3.67 3.58
CA ILE A 86 40.15 2.61 2.57
C ILE A 86 41.04 2.95 1.36
N GLY A 87 41.01 4.21 0.89
CA GLY A 87 41.82 4.68 -0.23
C GLY A 87 43.33 4.62 0.02
N LEU A 88 43.79 5.00 1.23
CA LEU A 88 45.20 4.91 1.64
C LEU A 88 45.69 3.46 1.61
N TYR A 89 44.90 2.51 2.12
CA TYR A 89 45.30 1.10 2.05
C TYR A 89 45.26 0.56 0.62
N ALA A 90 44.18 0.83 -0.11
CA ALA A 90 44.01 0.37 -1.49
C ALA A 90 45.12 0.90 -2.42
N GLY A 91 45.64 2.11 -2.17
CA GLY A 91 46.69 2.72 -2.98
C GLY A 91 48.07 2.10 -2.79
N THR A 92 48.29 1.35 -1.70
CA THR A 92 49.57 0.63 -1.46
C THR A 92 49.64 -0.75 -2.13
N LEU A 93 48.54 -1.20 -2.75
CA LEU A 93 48.49 -2.50 -3.43
C LEU A 93 49.39 -2.48 -4.66
N LYS A 94 50.26 -3.49 -4.80
CA LYS A 94 51.12 -3.66 -5.99
C LYS A 94 50.31 -3.72 -7.29
N ARG A 95 49.12 -4.32 -7.21
CA ARG A 95 48.13 -4.39 -8.30
C ARG A 95 46.74 -4.24 -7.72
N THR A 96 46.04 -3.18 -8.12
CA THR A 96 44.63 -2.98 -7.74
C THR A 96 43.78 -4.05 -8.43
N PRO A 97 42.86 -4.72 -7.70
CA PRO A 97 41.96 -5.70 -8.31
C PRO A 97 41.13 -5.07 -9.44
N GLY A 98 41.03 -5.77 -10.58
CA GLY A 98 40.30 -5.25 -11.74
C GLY A 98 38.80 -5.01 -11.47
N TRP A 99 38.21 -5.77 -10.55
CA TRP A 99 36.82 -5.58 -10.12
C TRP A 99 36.62 -4.28 -9.35
N LEU A 100 37.61 -3.85 -8.55
CA LEU A 100 37.53 -2.60 -7.79
C LEU A 100 37.56 -1.39 -8.74
N ILE A 101 38.46 -1.42 -9.73
CA ILE A 101 38.52 -0.40 -10.79
C ILE A 101 37.22 -0.40 -11.61
N ALA A 102 36.68 -1.59 -11.92
CA ALA A 102 35.43 -1.71 -12.66
C ALA A 102 34.25 -1.12 -11.88
N PHE A 103 34.17 -1.38 -10.58
CA PHE A 103 33.15 -0.82 -9.69
C PHE A 103 33.27 0.70 -9.56
N GLU A 104 34.46 1.23 -9.28
CA GLU A 104 34.71 2.67 -9.20
C GLU A 104 34.29 3.39 -10.49
N ASN A 105 34.66 2.84 -11.65
CA ASN A 105 34.28 3.39 -12.94
C ASN A 105 32.76 3.33 -13.16
N ALA A 106 32.12 2.19 -12.86
CA ALA A 106 30.67 2.04 -12.98
C ALA A 106 29.92 3.06 -12.09
N TRP A 107 30.40 3.24 -10.86
CA TRP A 107 29.83 4.18 -9.90
C TRP A 107 29.94 5.63 -10.38
N SER A 108 31.03 5.99 -11.06
CA SER A 108 31.24 7.34 -11.61
C SER A 108 30.31 7.70 -12.78
N TYR A 109 29.71 6.70 -13.46
CA TYR A 109 28.76 6.96 -14.55
C TYR A 109 27.35 7.29 -14.08
N VAL A 110 26.99 6.90 -12.85
CA VAL A 110 25.64 7.11 -12.32
C VAL A 110 25.61 8.41 -11.52
N PRO A 111 24.71 9.36 -11.84
CA PRO A 111 24.53 10.55 -11.03
C PRO A 111 24.11 10.19 -9.59
N LEU A 112 24.93 10.57 -8.59
CA LEU A 112 24.72 10.15 -7.19
C LEU A 112 23.37 10.59 -6.62
N PHE A 113 22.82 11.72 -7.06
CA PHE A 113 21.50 12.19 -6.60
C PHE A 113 20.37 11.24 -7.00
N LEU A 114 20.48 10.51 -8.12
CA LEU A 114 19.48 9.51 -8.52
C LEU A 114 19.50 8.32 -7.58
N ILE A 115 20.69 7.86 -7.21
CA ILE A 115 20.85 6.78 -6.22
C ILE A 115 20.20 7.22 -4.91
N LEU A 116 20.53 8.42 -4.42
CA LEU A 116 19.98 8.95 -3.19
C LEU A 116 18.47 9.14 -3.24
N TYR A 117 17.92 9.58 -4.38
CA TYR A 117 16.49 9.70 -4.58
C TYR A 117 15.78 8.36 -4.31
N PHE A 118 16.26 7.25 -4.89
CA PHE A 118 15.61 5.94 -4.69
C PHE A 118 15.66 5.45 -3.24
N PHE A 119 16.71 5.77 -2.49
CA PHE A 119 16.80 5.40 -1.07
C PHE A 119 16.01 6.33 -0.14
N LEU A 120 15.91 7.62 -0.47
CA LEU A 120 15.30 8.64 0.38
C LEU A 120 13.81 8.86 0.08
N ALA A 121 13.36 8.74 -1.16
CA ALA A 121 11.96 8.99 -1.55
C ALA A 121 10.94 8.20 -0.71
N PRO A 122 11.11 6.88 -0.44
CA PRO A 122 10.11 6.10 0.31
C PRO A 122 9.89 6.58 1.75
N ILE A 123 10.88 7.26 2.35
CA ILE A 123 10.85 7.67 3.75
C ILE A 123 10.71 9.19 3.93
N SER A 124 10.80 9.97 2.85
CA SER A 124 10.91 11.43 2.94
C SER A 124 9.57 12.15 2.89
N PHE A 125 8.58 11.65 2.13
CA PHE A 125 7.27 12.31 1.97
C PHE A 125 6.32 11.97 3.14
N ASN A 126 5.82 12.99 3.85
CA ASN A 126 4.84 12.85 4.95
C ASN A 126 5.15 11.71 5.93
N SER A 127 6.44 11.55 6.26
CA SER A 127 6.93 10.49 7.11
C SER A 127 6.33 10.57 8.52
N SER A 128 5.99 9.42 9.10
CA SER A 128 5.67 9.30 10.53
C SER A 128 6.91 9.43 11.43
N LEU A 129 8.11 9.41 10.84
CA LEU A 129 9.37 9.57 11.55
C LEU A 129 9.63 11.02 11.96
N LYS A 130 10.24 11.19 13.13
CA LYS A 130 10.66 12.52 13.61
C LYS A 130 11.76 13.11 12.71
N GLN A 131 11.73 14.42 12.53
CA GLN A 131 12.66 15.19 11.69
C GLN A 131 14.15 14.91 11.97
N ASN A 132 14.53 14.76 13.24
CA ASN A 132 15.91 14.44 13.64
C ASN A 132 16.37 13.05 13.15
N VAL A 133 15.47 12.07 13.10
CA VAL A 133 15.76 10.73 12.57
C VAL A 133 15.96 10.79 11.05
N LEU A 134 15.12 11.57 10.35
CA LEU A 134 15.24 11.76 8.90
C LEU A 134 16.55 12.48 8.52
N ILE A 135 16.98 13.46 9.33
CA ILE A 135 18.31 14.08 9.17
C ILE A 135 19.42 13.04 9.33
N ALA A 136 19.34 12.18 10.36
CA ALA A 136 20.33 11.14 10.58
C ALA A 136 20.39 10.13 9.41
N TYR A 137 19.24 9.70 8.89
CA TYR A 137 19.17 8.85 7.70
C TYR A 137 19.76 9.52 6.47
N PHE A 138 19.44 10.79 6.23
CA PHE A 138 20.06 11.54 5.14
C PHE A 138 21.59 11.54 5.27
N ILE A 139 22.13 11.85 6.45
CA ILE A 139 23.58 11.88 6.70
C ILE A 139 24.21 10.51 6.41
N VAL A 140 23.66 9.44 6.98
CA VAL A 140 24.21 8.08 6.85
C VAL A 140 24.16 7.60 5.40
N ILE A 141 23.00 7.73 4.75
CA ILE A 141 22.79 7.23 3.38
C ILE A 141 23.64 8.03 2.39
N ALA A 142 23.65 9.37 2.50
CA ALA A 142 24.46 10.23 1.64
C ALA A 142 25.96 9.98 1.81
N SER A 143 26.43 9.74 3.05
CA SER A 143 27.82 9.38 3.30
C SER A 143 28.18 8.04 2.67
N ILE A 144 27.41 6.98 2.92
CA ILE A 144 27.71 5.62 2.43
C ILE A 144 27.80 5.60 0.90
N ILE A 145 26.82 6.20 0.22
CA ILE A 145 26.76 6.25 -1.24
C ILE A 145 27.92 7.06 -1.84
N SER A 146 28.47 8.01 -1.10
CA SER A 146 29.57 8.87 -1.57
C SER A 146 30.97 8.32 -1.29
N ILE A 147 31.14 7.30 -0.43
CA ILE A 147 32.45 6.73 -0.06
C ILE A 147 33.27 6.28 -1.29
N PRO A 148 32.72 5.57 -2.30
CA PRO A 148 33.52 5.06 -3.42
C PRO A 148 34.28 6.14 -4.20
N SER A 149 33.69 7.33 -4.36
CA SER A 149 34.33 8.47 -5.04
C SER A 149 35.59 8.94 -4.30
N ILE A 150 35.51 9.02 -2.97
CA ILE A 150 36.63 9.38 -2.11
C ILE A 150 37.70 8.28 -2.14
N VAL A 151 37.30 7.01 -2.05
CA VAL A 151 38.23 5.88 -2.13
C VAL A 151 39.05 5.95 -3.41
N SER A 152 38.40 6.16 -4.56
CA SER A 152 39.09 6.27 -5.85
C SER A 152 40.09 7.43 -5.87
N SER A 153 39.65 8.62 -5.43
CA SER A 153 40.48 9.84 -5.41
C SER A 153 41.72 9.68 -4.51
N VAL A 154 41.55 9.15 -3.30
CA VAL A 154 42.63 8.96 -2.33
C VAL A 154 43.55 7.82 -2.76
N ARG A 155 42.99 6.73 -3.30
CA ARG A 155 43.75 5.59 -3.82
C ARG A 155 44.70 6.01 -4.93
N LEU A 156 44.25 6.82 -5.88
CA LEU A 156 45.08 7.30 -6.99
C LEU A 156 46.27 8.14 -6.48
N LYS A 157 46.01 9.11 -5.59
CA LYS A 157 47.07 9.94 -4.99
C LYS A 157 48.04 9.13 -4.11
N THR A 158 47.52 8.18 -3.36
CA THR A 158 48.34 7.28 -2.54
C THR A 158 49.22 6.40 -3.42
N ALA A 159 48.68 5.84 -4.50
CA ALA A 159 49.44 5.00 -5.43
C ALA A 159 50.57 5.77 -6.14
N GLU A 160 50.37 7.06 -6.40
CA GLU A 160 51.40 7.97 -6.90
C GLU A 160 52.50 8.19 -5.86
N LEU A 161 52.14 8.57 -4.63
CA LEU A 161 53.12 8.78 -3.55
C LEU A 161 53.85 7.50 -3.14
N TYR A 162 53.20 6.34 -3.22
CA TYR A 162 53.77 5.05 -2.85
C TYR A 162 54.92 4.61 -3.77
N LYS A 163 55.03 5.23 -4.96
CA LYS A 163 56.11 5.04 -5.95
C LYS A 163 57.25 6.06 -5.82
N SER A 164 57.16 6.99 -4.87
CA SER A 164 58.20 8.01 -4.67
C SER A 164 59.48 7.42 -4.05
N VAL A 165 60.62 8.01 -4.38
CA VAL A 165 61.96 7.54 -3.96
C VAL A 165 62.11 7.49 -2.44
N TYR A 166 61.53 8.45 -1.70
CA TYR A 166 61.61 8.45 -0.23
C TYR A 166 60.81 7.30 0.41
N VAL A 167 59.71 6.86 -0.22
CA VAL A 167 58.96 5.68 0.22
C VAL A 167 59.73 4.40 -0.10
N GLU A 168 60.41 4.33 -1.24
CA GLU A 168 61.26 3.21 -1.61
C GLU A 168 62.44 3.05 -0.65
N ALA A 169 63.14 4.15 -0.33
CA ALA A 169 64.19 4.17 0.68
C ALA A 169 63.68 3.73 2.07
N ALA A 170 62.51 4.22 2.50
CA ALA A 170 61.91 3.81 3.77
C ALA A 170 61.59 2.30 3.80
N LYS A 171 61.11 1.72 2.69
CA LYS A 171 60.87 0.27 2.56
C LYS A 171 62.18 -0.53 2.62
N ALA A 172 63.25 -0.05 1.97
CA ALA A 172 64.57 -0.67 2.00
C ALA A 172 65.16 -0.69 3.43
N LEU A 173 64.85 0.33 4.24
CA LEU A 173 65.19 0.40 5.67
C LEU A 173 64.24 -0.42 6.58
N GLY A 174 63.36 -1.25 6.02
CA GLY A 174 62.47 -2.14 6.78
C GLY A 174 61.14 -1.53 7.22
N ALA A 175 60.70 -0.39 6.67
CA ALA A 175 59.39 0.16 7.02
C ALA A 175 58.22 -0.70 6.49
N GLY A 176 57.41 -1.24 7.41
CA GLY A 176 56.17 -1.95 7.07
C GLY A 176 55.06 -1.05 6.51
N LYS A 177 54.04 -1.65 5.88
CA LYS A 177 52.95 -0.93 5.18
C LYS A 177 52.25 0.14 6.04
N HIS A 178 51.88 -0.20 7.27
CA HIS A 178 51.22 0.74 8.19
C HIS A 178 52.11 1.94 8.54
N ARG A 179 53.41 1.71 8.74
CA ARG A 179 54.39 2.77 9.00
C ARG A 179 54.54 3.68 7.78
N VAL A 180 54.61 3.11 6.56
CA VAL A 180 54.63 3.89 5.31
C VAL A 180 53.38 4.76 5.18
N ILE A 181 52.19 4.20 5.41
CA ILE A 181 50.93 4.94 5.28
C ILE A 181 50.88 6.12 6.27
N TRP A 182 51.04 5.87 7.57
CA TRP A 182 50.79 6.90 8.59
C TRP A 182 51.97 7.85 8.84
N LYS A 183 53.21 7.40 8.62
CA LYS A 183 54.41 8.23 8.87
C LYS A 183 54.91 8.96 7.63
N HIS A 184 54.63 8.45 6.42
CA HIS A 184 55.16 9.02 5.18
C HIS A 184 54.07 9.53 4.23
N ILE A 185 52.99 8.77 3.98
CA ILE A 185 51.98 9.17 2.97
C ILE A 185 50.92 10.11 3.54
N PHE A 186 50.28 9.75 4.65
CA PHE A 186 49.21 10.55 5.26
C PHE A 186 49.66 11.98 5.61
N PRO A 187 50.84 12.21 6.21
CA PRO A 187 51.32 13.56 6.50
C PRO A 187 51.51 14.41 5.24
N GLN A 188 51.89 13.79 4.12
CA GLN A 188 52.02 14.47 2.83
C GLN A 188 50.65 14.81 2.21
N LEU A 189 49.63 13.99 2.47
CA LEU A 189 48.28 14.20 1.96
C LEU A 189 47.43 15.11 2.86
N LYS A 190 47.88 15.52 4.04
CA LYS A 190 47.08 16.34 4.98
C LYS A 190 46.49 17.61 4.34
N GLU A 191 47.29 18.28 3.50
CA GLU A 191 46.88 19.50 2.80
C GLU A 191 45.88 19.20 1.67
N THR A 192 46.13 18.11 0.95
CA THR A 192 45.17 17.57 -0.03
C THR A 192 43.85 17.21 0.64
N PHE A 193 43.86 16.54 1.79
CA PHE A 193 42.65 16.17 2.51
C PHE A 193 41.88 17.39 2.99
N LEU A 194 42.56 18.44 3.44
CA LEU A 194 41.90 19.68 3.83
C LEU A 194 41.21 20.35 2.63
N VAL A 195 41.88 20.45 1.48
CA VAL A 195 41.28 21.01 0.26
C VAL A 195 40.12 20.14 -0.23
N MET A 196 40.30 18.82 -0.25
CA MET A 196 39.25 17.87 -0.62
C MET A 196 38.03 17.99 0.30
N PHE A 197 38.24 18.07 1.61
CA PHE A 197 37.16 18.22 2.58
C PHE A 197 36.27 19.45 2.25
N ILE A 198 36.89 20.57 1.91
CA ILE A 198 36.14 21.79 1.59
C ILE A 198 35.42 21.67 0.24
N LEU A 199 36.05 21.08 -0.78
CA LEU A 199 35.40 20.81 -2.07
C LEU A 199 34.24 19.82 -1.95
N GLU A 200 34.36 18.84 -1.06
CA GLU A 200 33.32 17.85 -0.83
C GLU A 200 32.11 18.44 -0.09
N ILE A 201 32.31 19.45 0.77
CA ILE A 201 31.18 20.24 1.32
C ILE A 201 30.41 20.91 0.19
N VAL A 202 31.11 21.57 -0.74
CA VAL A 202 30.50 22.20 -1.93
C VAL A 202 29.72 21.17 -2.74
N TYR A 203 30.29 19.98 -2.96
CA TYR A 203 29.64 18.89 -3.68
C TYR A 203 28.36 18.40 -2.98
N VAL A 204 28.38 18.24 -1.64
CA VAL A 204 27.19 17.81 -0.89
C VAL A 204 26.10 18.87 -0.92
N ILE A 205 26.44 20.16 -0.85
CA ILE A 205 25.46 21.26 -0.99
C ILE A 205 24.81 21.22 -2.38
N ALA A 206 25.59 21.00 -3.44
CA ALA A 206 25.06 20.88 -4.80
C ALA A 206 24.14 19.66 -4.95
N LEU A 207 24.53 18.52 -4.37
CA LEU A 207 23.74 17.28 -4.33
C LEU A 207 22.41 17.48 -3.59
N MET A 208 22.40 18.20 -2.46
CA MET A 208 21.16 18.59 -1.76
C MET A 208 20.27 19.44 -2.66
N GLY A 209 20.85 20.36 -3.45
CA GLY A 209 20.13 21.14 -4.46
C GLY A 209 19.50 20.27 -5.56
N GLN A 210 20.24 19.29 -6.09
CA GLN A 210 19.72 18.34 -7.09
C GLN A 210 18.55 17.51 -6.54
N LEU A 211 18.64 17.05 -5.29
CA LEU A 211 17.55 16.32 -4.62
C LEU A 211 16.33 17.21 -4.36
N ALA A 212 16.55 18.49 -4.01
CA ALA A 212 15.47 19.43 -3.80
C ALA A 212 14.65 19.70 -5.08
N LEU A 213 15.27 19.60 -6.27
CA LEU A 213 14.54 19.64 -7.55
C LEU A 213 13.58 18.45 -7.73
N LEU A 214 13.88 17.31 -7.09
CA LEU A 214 13.04 16.12 -7.04
C LEU A 214 12.12 16.08 -5.81
N ASN A 215 11.93 17.21 -5.12
CA ASN A 215 11.14 17.36 -3.89
C ASN A 215 11.63 16.50 -2.71
N ILE A 216 12.90 16.08 -2.69
CA ILE A 216 13.51 15.40 -1.55
C ILE A 216 14.29 16.44 -0.73
N PHE A 217 13.82 16.71 0.48
CA PHE A 217 14.42 17.70 1.37
C PHE A 217 15.06 17.04 2.59
N VAL A 218 16.05 17.72 3.15
CA VAL A 218 16.74 17.24 4.34
C VAL A 218 15.81 17.33 5.54
N GLY A 219 15.69 16.21 6.28
CA GLY A 219 14.77 16.10 7.41
C GLY A 219 13.30 15.89 7.04
N GLY A 220 13.00 15.63 5.76
CA GLY A 220 11.67 15.26 5.29
C GLY A 220 10.97 16.33 4.46
N THR A 221 10.06 15.86 3.61
CA THR A 221 9.22 16.66 2.74
C THR A 221 7.80 16.66 3.28
N ILE A 222 7.34 17.84 3.68
CA ILE A 222 5.95 18.07 4.08
C ILE A 222 5.16 18.32 2.80
N MET A 223 4.38 17.33 2.39
CA MET A 223 3.50 17.42 1.23
C MET A 223 2.10 17.77 1.70
N ARG A 224 1.60 18.95 1.32
CA ARG A 224 0.18 19.29 1.48
C ARG A 224 -0.53 19.01 0.16
N PHE A 225 -1.77 18.54 0.25
CA PHE A 225 -2.52 18.05 -0.91
C PHE A 225 -3.52 19.06 -1.48
N ASP A 226 -3.66 20.23 -0.85
CA ASP A 226 -4.61 21.26 -1.26
C ASP A 226 -4.03 22.69 -1.05
N PRO A 227 -3.43 23.29 -2.10
CA PRO A 227 -2.94 22.68 -3.34
C PRO A 227 -1.71 21.77 -3.10
N ILE A 228 -1.33 20.94 -4.09
CA ILE A 228 -0.11 20.12 -4.00
C ILE A 228 1.12 21.02 -3.87
N ILE A 229 1.69 21.06 -2.68
CA ILE A 229 2.92 21.81 -2.37
C ILE A 229 3.87 20.95 -1.56
N TYR A 230 5.15 21.05 -1.89
CA TYR A 230 6.23 20.36 -1.21
C TYR A 230 7.01 21.38 -0.40
N LEU A 231 6.97 21.27 0.92
CA LEU A 231 7.66 22.17 1.84
C LEU A 231 8.80 21.43 2.53
N SER A 232 9.96 22.08 2.65
CA SER A 232 11.03 21.54 3.48
C SER A 232 10.65 21.60 4.96
N ALA A 233 10.91 20.50 5.69
CA ALA A 233 10.76 20.45 7.15
C ALA A 233 11.88 21.21 7.88
N THR A 234 13.13 21.16 7.38
CA THR A 234 14.28 21.83 8.02
C THR A 234 14.49 23.27 7.55
N LYS A 235 13.82 23.69 6.48
CA LYS A 235 14.02 24.98 5.82
C LYS A 235 15.47 25.17 5.37
N GLU A 236 16.23 24.11 5.10
CA GLU A 236 17.58 24.20 4.56
C GLU A 236 17.59 24.94 3.22
N LEU A 237 18.68 25.65 2.88
CA LEU A 237 18.72 26.55 1.72
C LEU A 237 18.33 25.87 0.41
N SER A 238 18.82 24.65 0.16
CA SER A 238 18.42 23.87 -1.02
C SER A 238 16.94 23.54 -1.03
N GLY A 239 16.35 23.24 0.13
CA GLY A 239 14.93 22.97 0.29
C GLY A 239 14.08 24.22 0.04
N LEU A 240 14.50 25.39 0.55
CA LEU A 240 13.86 26.68 0.27
C LEU A 240 13.87 27.03 -1.22
N VAL A 241 14.99 26.79 -1.90
CA VAL A 241 15.09 26.96 -3.36
C VAL A 241 14.19 25.97 -4.09
N GLY A 242 14.23 24.69 -3.70
CA GLY A 242 13.45 23.62 -4.34
C GLY A 242 11.95 23.84 -4.24
N GLN A 243 11.45 24.25 -3.06
CA GLN A 243 10.01 24.53 -2.85
C GLN A 243 9.55 25.80 -3.59
N ALA A 244 10.44 26.79 -3.77
CA ALA A 244 10.13 28.07 -4.40
C ALA A 244 10.38 28.08 -5.92
N ARG A 245 10.76 26.97 -6.55
CA ARG A 245 11.15 26.95 -7.98
C ARG A 245 10.11 27.50 -8.95
N LEU A 246 8.82 27.36 -8.62
CA LEU A 246 7.72 27.85 -9.46
C LEU A 246 7.54 29.37 -9.36
N ASN A 247 8.10 30.02 -8.32
CA ASN A 247 8.10 31.48 -8.16
C ASN A 247 8.98 32.21 -9.19
N ILE A 248 9.66 31.48 -10.07
CA ILE A 248 10.29 32.08 -11.26
C ILE A 248 9.26 32.78 -12.17
N TYR A 249 8.01 32.31 -12.14
CA TYR A 249 6.91 32.88 -12.92
C TYR A 249 6.10 33.95 -12.16
N GLY A 250 6.44 34.25 -10.90
CA GLY A 250 5.75 35.25 -10.07
C GLY A 250 6.22 35.29 -8.61
N ASN A 251 6.28 36.47 -8.00
CA ASN A 251 6.87 36.71 -6.66
C ASN A 251 8.31 36.17 -6.58
N THR A 252 9.16 36.67 -7.49
CA THR A 252 10.49 36.09 -7.75
C THR A 252 11.44 36.13 -6.56
N HIS A 253 11.25 37.07 -5.64
CA HIS A 253 12.05 37.20 -4.41
C HIS A 253 11.99 35.95 -3.53
N ILE A 254 10.85 35.24 -3.51
CA ILE A 254 10.67 33.99 -2.75
C ILE A 254 11.69 32.92 -3.19
N LEU A 255 12.08 32.92 -4.47
CA LEU A 255 13.12 32.05 -5.02
C LEU A 255 14.51 32.69 -4.96
N VAL A 256 14.63 33.95 -5.40
CA VAL A 256 15.91 34.64 -5.59
C VAL A 256 16.63 34.85 -4.27
N ALA A 257 15.92 35.20 -3.19
CA ALA A 257 16.54 35.42 -1.88
C ALA A 257 17.27 34.17 -1.33
N PRO A 258 16.61 33.01 -1.17
CA PRO A 258 17.32 31.80 -0.71
C PRO A 258 18.34 31.29 -1.74
N LEU A 259 18.10 31.45 -3.04
CA LEU A 259 19.04 31.06 -4.10
C LEU A 259 20.33 31.87 -4.05
N ALA A 260 20.25 33.19 -3.85
CA ALA A 260 21.40 34.07 -3.72
C ALA A 260 22.28 33.66 -2.54
N VAL A 261 21.68 33.30 -1.39
CA VAL A 261 22.42 32.85 -0.20
C VAL A 261 23.01 31.46 -0.42
N LEU A 262 22.31 30.55 -1.10
CA LEU A 262 22.84 29.23 -1.49
C LEU A 262 24.06 29.37 -2.41
N LEU A 263 24.00 30.25 -3.41
CA LEU A 263 25.10 30.54 -4.32
C LEU A 263 26.27 31.19 -3.58
N TYR A 264 26.00 32.19 -2.74
CA TYR A 264 27.02 32.82 -1.91
C TYR A 264 27.72 31.80 -1.00
N THR A 265 26.96 30.87 -0.41
CA THR A 265 27.50 29.78 0.41
C THR A 265 28.43 28.88 -0.41
N THR A 266 27.97 28.41 -1.56
CA THR A 266 28.71 27.53 -2.47
C THR A 266 29.99 28.18 -2.98
N VAL A 267 29.92 29.44 -3.43
CA VAL A 267 31.06 30.23 -3.89
C VAL A 267 32.06 30.49 -2.77
N SER A 268 31.58 30.81 -1.56
CA SER A 268 32.45 31.07 -0.40
C SER A 268 33.33 29.86 -0.07
N PHE A 269 32.75 28.66 0.00
CA PHE A 269 33.51 27.44 0.25
C PHE A 269 34.41 27.07 -0.93
N SER A 270 33.96 27.27 -2.17
CA SER A 270 34.77 27.03 -3.38
C SER A 270 36.01 27.95 -3.44
N LEU A 271 35.84 29.24 -3.16
CA LEU A 271 36.94 30.21 -3.07
C LEU A 271 37.90 29.87 -1.94
N LEU A 272 37.40 29.42 -0.79
CA LEU A 272 38.26 28.96 0.32
C LEU A 272 39.09 27.74 -0.10
N ALA A 273 38.49 26.75 -0.77
CA ALA A 273 39.20 25.58 -1.27
C ALA A 273 40.29 25.97 -2.27
N ASN A 274 39.97 26.82 -3.24
CA ASN A 274 40.91 27.29 -4.25
C ASN A 274 42.04 28.15 -3.64
N GLY A 275 41.71 29.03 -2.70
CA GLY A 275 42.71 29.84 -1.98
C GLY A 275 43.68 28.99 -1.17
N LEU A 276 43.17 27.98 -0.44
CA LEU A 276 44.02 27.03 0.29
C LEU A 276 44.88 26.21 -0.66
N LYS A 277 44.31 25.70 -1.76
CA LYS A 277 45.04 24.96 -2.79
C LYS A 277 46.21 25.79 -3.36
N ASN A 278 45.95 27.05 -3.72
CA ASN A 278 46.97 27.95 -4.27
C ASN A 278 48.05 28.28 -3.24
N ARG A 279 47.67 28.49 -1.97
CA ARG A 279 48.63 28.71 -0.86
C ARG A 279 49.52 27.50 -0.62
N PHE A 280 48.97 26.30 -0.63
CA PHE A 280 49.77 25.08 -0.46
C PHE A 280 50.71 24.89 -1.66
N GLN A 281 50.23 25.06 -2.89
CA GLN A 281 51.08 24.96 -4.08
C GLN A 281 52.23 25.98 -4.11
N SER A 282 51.99 27.22 -3.67
CA SER A 282 53.04 28.26 -3.65
C SER A 282 54.13 27.98 -2.60
N ASN A 283 53.79 27.33 -1.48
CA ASN A 283 54.79 26.90 -0.49
C ASN A 283 55.76 25.86 -1.06
N TYR A 284 55.31 24.95 -1.94
CA TYR A 284 56.18 23.96 -2.58
C TYR A 284 57.02 24.54 -3.73
N GLN A 285 56.53 25.59 -4.41
CA GLN A 285 57.30 26.28 -5.46
C GLN A 285 58.41 27.19 -4.92
N ARG A 286 58.37 27.56 -3.63
CA ARG A 286 59.40 28.39 -2.98
C ARG A 286 60.64 27.64 -2.51
N THR A 287 60.65 26.30 -2.60
CA THR A 287 61.85 25.49 -2.39
C THR A 287 62.64 25.38 -3.70
N PRO A 288 63.90 25.86 -3.75
CA PRO A 288 64.73 25.71 -4.94
C PRO A 288 65.04 24.23 -5.16
N TRP A 289 64.53 23.69 -6.26
CA TRP A 289 65.06 22.56 -7.04
C TRP A 289 65.86 21.52 -6.24
N ILE A 290 65.17 20.51 -5.73
CA ILE A 290 65.70 19.14 -5.82
C ILE A 290 64.90 18.48 -6.93
N ARG A 291 65.50 18.40 -8.13
CA ARG A 291 65.04 17.50 -9.18
C ARG A 291 65.22 16.07 -8.68
N THR A 292 64.27 15.54 -7.91
CA THR A 292 64.14 14.09 -7.75
C THR A 292 63.69 13.56 -9.09
N GLY A 293 64.62 12.91 -9.81
CA GLY A 293 64.49 12.56 -11.21
C GLY A 293 63.28 11.68 -11.56
N HIS A 294 63.07 11.63 -12.87
CA HIS A 294 62.02 10.95 -13.64
C HIS A 294 60.74 11.78 -13.84
N GLU A 295 60.80 12.68 -14.82
CA GLU A 295 59.66 12.83 -15.72
C GLU A 295 59.35 11.43 -16.29
N PRO A 296 58.13 10.91 -16.17
CA PRO A 296 57.80 9.64 -16.80
C PRO A 296 57.92 9.84 -18.31
N PHE A 297 58.93 9.22 -18.92
CA PHE A 297 58.93 8.95 -20.34
C PHE A 297 57.65 8.16 -20.62
N ILE A 298 56.63 8.82 -21.17
CA ILE A 298 55.50 8.14 -21.76
C ILE A 298 56.07 7.44 -22.99
N GLN A 299 56.50 6.18 -22.83
CA GLN A 299 56.73 5.35 -24.01
C GLN A 299 55.37 5.24 -24.72
N PRO A 300 55.25 5.69 -25.98
CA PRO A 300 54.03 5.48 -26.72
C PRO A 300 53.86 3.97 -26.89
N SER A 301 52.92 3.36 -26.15
CA SER A 301 52.55 1.97 -26.41
C SER A 301 51.90 1.94 -27.78
N ARG A 302 52.60 1.38 -28.76
CA ARG A 302 52.08 1.16 -30.11
C ARG A 302 50.78 0.34 -29.97
N LYS A 303 49.62 0.96 -30.25
CA LYS A 303 48.34 0.23 -30.32
C LYS A 303 48.52 -0.86 -31.39
N GLN A 304 48.62 -2.11 -30.97
CA GLN A 304 48.57 -3.25 -31.88
C GLN A 304 47.15 -3.32 -32.47
N TYR A 305 47.00 -2.79 -33.68
CA TYR A 305 45.84 -3.07 -34.54
C TYR A 305 46.00 -4.48 -35.10
N GLY A 306 45.46 -5.48 -34.40
CA GLY A 306 45.64 -6.88 -34.83
C GLY A 306 44.90 -7.95 -34.04
N ARG A 307 43.93 -7.62 -33.18
CA ARG A 307 43.04 -8.64 -32.60
C ARG A 307 41.60 -8.35 -33.01
N LYS A 308 40.99 -9.28 -33.75
CA LYS A 308 39.54 -9.36 -33.96
C LYS A 308 38.86 -9.12 -32.61
N LYS A 309 38.18 -7.97 -32.47
CA LYS A 309 37.31 -7.72 -31.32
C LYS A 309 36.27 -8.84 -31.32
N LYS A 310 36.37 -9.79 -30.37
CA LYS A 310 35.24 -10.64 -30.03
C LYS A 310 34.08 -9.70 -29.74
N PHE A 311 33.01 -9.80 -30.53
CA PHE A 311 31.88 -8.88 -30.51
C PHE A 311 31.11 -8.91 -29.17
N TRP A 312 31.47 -9.82 -28.27
CA TRP A 312 30.95 -9.94 -26.92
C TRP A 312 32.04 -10.46 -25.99
N SER A 313 32.67 -9.58 -25.21
CA SER A 313 33.35 -9.99 -23.97
C SER A 313 32.69 -9.25 -22.81
N PHE A 314 32.12 -10.01 -21.89
CA PHE A 314 31.54 -9.50 -20.65
C PHE A 314 32.70 -8.97 -19.79
N SER A 315 33.03 -7.68 -19.94
CA SER A 315 34.09 -7.06 -19.15
C SER A 315 33.62 -6.91 -17.70
N ALA A 316 34.53 -6.94 -16.74
CA ALA A 316 34.20 -6.70 -15.34
C ALA A 316 33.43 -5.37 -15.12
N GLN A 317 33.65 -4.38 -15.98
CA GLN A 317 32.90 -3.11 -16.02
C GLN A 317 31.44 -3.31 -16.43
N LYS A 318 31.18 -4.09 -17.49
CA LYS A 318 29.81 -4.43 -17.92
C LYS A 318 29.11 -5.25 -16.84
N ALA A 319 29.80 -6.19 -16.20
CA ALA A 319 29.25 -6.98 -15.10
C ALA A 319 28.87 -6.12 -13.88
N ALA A 320 29.75 -5.20 -13.46
CA ALA A 320 29.47 -4.27 -12.36
C ALA A 320 28.31 -3.32 -12.67
N PHE A 321 28.26 -2.80 -13.90
CA PHE A 321 27.15 -1.96 -14.35
C PHE A 321 25.82 -2.72 -14.39
N SER A 322 25.81 -3.94 -14.94
CA SER A 322 24.62 -4.80 -14.94
C SER A 322 24.16 -5.17 -13.53
N ALA A 323 25.09 -5.44 -12.60
CA ALA A 323 24.75 -5.69 -11.20
C ALA A 323 24.10 -4.47 -10.52
N LEU A 324 24.61 -3.26 -10.82
CA LEU A 324 24.00 -2.00 -10.38
C LEU A 324 22.58 -1.83 -10.94
N VAL A 325 22.38 -2.05 -12.24
CA VAL A 325 21.05 -1.97 -12.88
C VAL A 325 20.09 -2.98 -12.27
N ILE A 326 20.53 -4.22 -12.01
CA ILE A 326 19.73 -5.26 -11.36
C ILE A 326 19.41 -4.86 -9.91
N ALA A 327 20.35 -4.28 -9.16
CA ALA A 327 20.09 -3.80 -7.82
C ALA A 327 19.08 -2.64 -7.80
N PHE A 328 19.15 -1.72 -8.77
CA PHE A 328 18.16 -0.64 -8.91
C PHE A 328 16.79 -1.16 -9.32
N ALA A 329 16.72 -2.04 -10.32
CA ALA A 329 15.48 -2.68 -10.73
C ALA A 329 14.89 -3.49 -9.58
N GLY A 330 15.72 -4.24 -8.85
CA GLY A 330 15.34 -5.01 -7.67
C GLY A 330 14.83 -4.11 -6.54
N ALA A 331 15.45 -2.96 -6.29
CA ALA A 331 14.96 -1.99 -5.31
C ALA A 331 13.64 -1.34 -5.75
N GLY A 332 13.49 -1.00 -7.03
CA GLY A 332 12.23 -0.48 -7.59
C GLY A 332 11.09 -1.51 -7.52
N ILE A 333 11.37 -2.76 -7.91
CA ILE A 333 10.44 -3.89 -7.77
C ILE A 333 10.13 -4.15 -6.30
N TYR A 334 11.12 -4.10 -5.41
CA TYR A 334 10.88 -4.23 -3.97
C TYR A 334 10.00 -3.12 -3.44
N VAL A 335 10.18 -1.87 -3.87
CA VAL A 335 9.31 -0.75 -3.45
C VAL A 335 7.89 -0.93 -3.97
N ILE A 336 7.71 -1.33 -5.23
CA ILE A 336 6.38 -1.62 -5.81
C ILE A 336 5.73 -2.81 -5.08
N ALA A 337 6.46 -3.90 -4.91
CA ALA A 337 5.99 -5.10 -4.22
C ALA A 337 5.75 -4.86 -2.72
N ALA A 338 6.55 -4.01 -2.06
CA ALA A 338 6.37 -3.63 -0.66
C ALA A 338 5.23 -2.62 -0.48
N LYS A 339 4.96 -1.77 -1.48
CA LYS A 339 3.77 -0.92 -1.53
C LYS A 339 2.52 -1.81 -1.56
N ASP A 340 2.49 -2.82 -2.45
CA ASP A 340 1.37 -3.77 -2.54
C ASP A 340 1.23 -4.69 -1.32
N ALA A 341 2.34 -5.06 -0.67
CA ALA A 341 2.33 -5.93 0.51
C ALA A 341 1.71 -5.30 1.77
N ASN A 342 1.46 -3.98 1.76
CA ASN A 342 0.84 -3.24 2.86
C ASN A 342 -0.55 -2.70 2.53
N ILE A 343 -1.12 -3.04 1.37
CA ILE A 343 -2.49 -2.65 1.00
C ILE A 343 -3.48 -3.64 1.62
N GLY A 344 -4.53 -3.11 2.23
CA GLY A 344 -5.60 -3.91 2.81
C GLY A 344 -5.22 -4.51 4.17
N VAL A 345 -6.21 -5.13 4.77
CA VAL A 345 -6.15 -5.69 6.10
C VAL A 345 -5.42 -7.04 6.09
N LYS A 346 -4.43 -7.20 6.97
CA LYS A 346 -3.66 -8.46 7.07
C LYS A 346 -4.40 -9.49 7.90
N SER A 347 -4.81 -10.58 7.25
CA SER A 347 -5.27 -11.78 7.95
C SER A 347 -4.10 -12.59 8.52
N GLY A 348 -4.21 -12.96 9.79
CA GLY A 348 -3.29 -13.86 10.49
C GLY A 348 -3.67 -15.35 10.38
N SER A 349 -4.82 -15.69 9.80
CA SER A 349 -5.24 -17.08 9.58
C SER A 349 -5.65 -17.36 8.13
N ARG A 350 -5.44 -18.60 7.70
CA ARG A 350 -5.93 -19.10 6.42
C ARG A 350 -6.33 -20.55 6.55
N ALA A 351 -7.40 -20.93 5.88
CA ALA A 351 -7.86 -22.31 5.78
C ALA A 351 -8.05 -22.70 4.30
N ASP A 352 -7.81 -23.97 4.00
CA ASP A 352 -8.19 -24.59 2.72
C ASP A 352 -8.95 -25.89 3.06
N TYR A 353 -10.04 -26.17 2.34
CA TYR A 353 -11.02 -27.18 2.70
C TYR A 353 -11.08 -28.31 1.68
N ASN A 354 -11.13 -29.54 2.18
CA ASN A 354 -11.52 -30.71 1.42
C ASN A 354 -12.63 -31.44 2.19
N ILE A 355 -13.85 -31.44 1.68
CA ILE A 355 -15.04 -31.88 2.41
C ILE A 355 -15.74 -33.00 1.64
N ASP A 356 -15.99 -34.12 2.32
CA ASP A 356 -16.90 -35.16 1.83
C ASP A 356 -18.29 -34.90 2.40
N LEU A 357 -19.29 -34.61 1.57
CA LEU A 357 -20.68 -34.35 1.95
C LEU A 357 -21.62 -35.45 1.44
N LYS A 358 -22.50 -35.95 2.29
CA LYS A 358 -23.53 -36.93 1.91
C LYS A 358 -24.88 -36.55 2.50
N MET A 359 -25.95 -36.77 1.74
CA MET A 359 -27.33 -36.67 2.22
C MET A 359 -28.01 -38.04 2.13
N ASN A 360 -28.72 -38.44 3.19
CA ASN A 360 -29.55 -39.65 3.16
C ASN A 360 -30.95 -39.37 2.59
N GLY A 361 -31.83 -40.39 2.53
CA GLY A 361 -33.19 -40.23 1.99
C GLY A 361 -34.12 -39.37 2.84
N ASP A 362 -33.78 -39.16 4.12
CA ASP A 362 -34.61 -38.43 5.08
C ASP A 362 -34.17 -36.95 5.24
N GLY A 363 -33.20 -36.49 4.44
CA GLY A 363 -32.68 -35.12 4.50
C GLY A 363 -31.64 -34.89 5.59
N TYR A 364 -31.08 -35.95 6.19
CA TYR A 364 -29.96 -35.85 7.13
C TYR A 364 -28.63 -35.82 6.39
N PHE A 365 -27.79 -34.84 6.71
CA PHE A 365 -26.47 -34.66 6.11
C PHE A 365 -25.37 -35.20 7.02
N THR A 366 -24.39 -35.87 6.41
CA THR A 366 -23.14 -36.26 7.07
C THR A 366 -21.97 -35.69 6.29
N ALA A 367 -20.99 -35.14 7.01
CA ALA A 367 -19.84 -34.49 6.42
C ALA A 367 -18.53 -34.83 7.13
N ASN A 368 -17.46 -34.93 6.35
CA ASN A 368 -16.09 -35.02 6.84
C ASN A 368 -15.27 -33.87 6.26
N ALA A 369 -15.01 -32.85 7.07
CA ALA A 369 -14.21 -31.71 6.66
C ALA A 369 -12.74 -31.93 7.04
N ASN A 370 -11.87 -32.01 6.03
CA ASN A 370 -10.43 -31.98 6.19
C ASN A 370 -9.89 -30.58 5.86
N ILE A 371 -9.52 -29.85 6.90
CA ILE A 371 -9.19 -28.42 6.86
C ILE A 371 -7.69 -28.26 7.07
N GLN A 372 -6.99 -27.73 6.07
CA GLN A 372 -5.61 -27.31 6.22
C GLN A 372 -5.57 -25.87 6.73
N VAL A 373 -5.31 -25.71 8.03
CA VAL A 373 -5.19 -24.39 8.66
C VAL A 373 -3.72 -23.96 8.66
N LYS A 374 -3.47 -22.69 8.37
CA LYS A 374 -2.15 -22.05 8.40
C LYS A 374 -2.18 -20.85 9.34
N ASN A 375 -1.19 -20.78 10.23
CA ASN A 375 -0.92 -19.61 11.05
C ASN A 375 -0.03 -18.65 10.27
N GLN A 376 -0.56 -17.48 9.95
CA GLN A 376 0.16 -16.39 9.27
C GLN A 376 0.47 -15.22 10.21
N SER A 377 0.10 -15.35 11.48
CA SER A 377 0.37 -14.39 12.53
C SER A 377 1.74 -14.63 13.16
N ASN A 378 2.25 -13.63 13.88
CA ASN A 378 3.45 -13.73 14.70
C ASN A 378 3.17 -14.27 16.12
N LYS A 379 1.99 -14.84 16.37
CA LYS A 379 1.56 -15.38 17.65
C LYS A 379 1.38 -16.88 17.55
N GLU A 380 1.70 -17.59 18.63
CA GLU A 380 1.40 -19.02 18.75
C GLU A 380 -0.08 -19.17 19.16
N TRP A 381 -0.74 -20.22 18.67
CA TRP A 381 -2.14 -20.49 18.98
C TRP A 381 -2.29 -21.76 19.83
N GLU A 382 -2.96 -21.62 20.96
CA GLU A 382 -3.35 -22.73 21.83
C GLU A 382 -4.67 -23.39 21.41
N GLU A 383 -5.47 -22.69 20.62
CA GLU A 383 -6.76 -23.14 20.12
C GLU A 383 -7.06 -22.61 18.72
N LEU A 384 -7.91 -23.34 18.01
CA LEU A 384 -8.53 -22.91 16.75
C LEU A 384 -10.01 -22.61 16.99
N VAL A 385 -10.49 -21.55 16.38
CA VAL A 385 -11.88 -21.09 16.51
C VAL A 385 -12.55 -21.12 15.14
N PHE A 386 -13.71 -21.76 15.08
CA PHE A 386 -14.54 -21.88 13.90
C PHE A 386 -15.95 -21.35 14.18
N TYR A 387 -16.56 -20.72 13.18
CA TYR A 387 -18.00 -20.60 13.07
C TYR A 387 -18.60 -21.96 12.71
N PHE A 388 -19.71 -22.33 13.33
CA PHE A 388 -20.48 -23.53 13.02
C PHE A 388 -21.98 -23.24 13.16
N ILE A 389 -22.53 -22.61 12.13
CA ILE A 389 -23.90 -22.06 12.11
C ILE A 389 -25.00 -23.11 12.27
N PRO A 390 -24.88 -24.37 11.80
CA PRO A 390 -25.95 -25.36 11.98
C PRO A 390 -26.38 -25.56 13.44
N ASN A 391 -25.50 -25.31 14.42
CA ASN A 391 -25.82 -25.46 15.85
C ASN A 391 -26.62 -24.28 16.44
N VAL A 392 -26.77 -23.19 15.69
CA VAL A 392 -27.52 -21.99 16.14
C VAL A 392 -29.03 -22.23 16.13
N PHE A 393 -29.50 -23.06 15.19
CA PHE A 393 -30.92 -23.41 15.03
C PHE A 393 -31.31 -24.68 15.82
N ALA A 394 -30.53 -25.04 16.84
CA ALA A 394 -30.87 -26.15 17.72
C ALA A 394 -32.18 -25.89 18.49
N GLU A 395 -32.77 -26.95 19.05
CA GLU A 395 -34.00 -26.85 19.83
C GLU A 395 -33.91 -25.77 20.92
N GLY A 396 -34.88 -24.86 20.94
CA GLY A 396 -34.92 -23.70 21.84
C GLY A 396 -34.22 -22.44 21.34
N HIS A 397 -33.89 -22.34 20.05
CA HIS A 397 -33.42 -21.08 19.44
C HIS A 397 -34.50 -19.97 19.52
N THR A 398 -34.07 -18.71 19.46
CA THR A 398 -34.93 -17.52 19.67
C THR A 398 -35.17 -16.73 18.38
N PHE A 399 -35.12 -17.42 17.24
CA PHE A 399 -35.22 -16.78 15.93
C PHE A 399 -36.63 -16.91 15.39
N ASP A 400 -37.39 -15.81 15.44
CA ASP A 400 -38.80 -15.79 15.04
C ASP A 400 -38.99 -16.07 13.55
N SER A 401 -37.97 -15.82 12.73
CA SER A 401 -38.02 -16.03 11.27
C SER A 401 -37.74 -17.48 10.85
N VAL A 402 -37.37 -18.36 11.79
CA VAL A 402 -36.99 -19.75 11.53
C VAL A 402 -38.07 -20.69 12.01
N GLU A 403 -38.60 -21.51 11.09
CA GLU A 403 -39.45 -22.64 11.44
C GLU A 403 -38.58 -23.91 11.68
N GLY A 404 -39.08 -24.88 12.45
CA GLY A 404 -38.34 -26.12 12.70
C GLY A 404 -37.03 -25.95 13.46
N THR A 405 -36.15 -26.97 13.42
CA THR A 405 -34.87 -26.99 14.14
C THR A 405 -33.79 -27.75 13.37
N SER A 406 -32.53 -27.51 13.74
CA SER A 406 -31.34 -28.19 13.23
C SER A 406 -30.72 -29.08 14.32
N GLU A 407 -30.57 -30.37 14.04
CA GLU A 407 -29.83 -31.30 14.88
C GLU A 407 -28.37 -31.35 14.42
N ALA A 408 -27.49 -30.52 15.00
CA ALA A 408 -26.08 -30.50 14.63
C ALA A 408 -25.20 -31.27 15.63
N VAL A 409 -24.47 -32.29 15.14
CA VAL A 409 -23.63 -33.16 15.98
C VAL A 409 -22.20 -33.21 15.45
N ILE A 410 -21.22 -32.96 16.31
CA ILE A 410 -19.80 -33.18 16.02
C ILE A 410 -19.38 -34.52 16.63
N GLY A 411 -19.02 -35.48 15.78
CA GLY A 411 -18.64 -36.83 16.21
C GLY A 411 -17.17 -36.91 16.63
N LYS A 412 -16.25 -36.57 15.72
CA LYS A 412 -14.82 -36.76 15.93
C LYS A 412 -14.00 -35.58 15.38
N VAL A 413 -13.06 -35.12 16.20
CA VAL A 413 -12.08 -34.10 15.82
C VAL A 413 -10.68 -34.64 15.97
N THR A 414 -9.86 -34.50 14.93
CA THR A 414 -8.42 -34.81 14.98
C THR A 414 -7.58 -33.66 14.44
N VAL A 415 -6.41 -33.44 15.04
CA VAL A 415 -5.41 -32.47 14.60
C VAL A 415 -4.13 -33.25 14.28
N ASN A 416 -3.65 -33.16 13.04
CA ASN A 416 -2.51 -33.92 12.53
C ASN A 416 -2.63 -35.44 12.78
N GLY A 417 -3.86 -35.97 12.72
CA GLY A 417 -4.18 -37.38 12.94
C GLY A 417 -4.35 -37.79 14.41
N GLN A 418 -4.08 -36.91 15.38
CA GLN A 418 -4.28 -37.18 16.80
C GLN A 418 -5.65 -36.67 17.28
N LYS A 419 -6.32 -37.40 18.17
CA LYS A 419 -7.62 -36.98 18.74
C LYS A 419 -7.44 -35.66 19.50
N ALA A 420 -8.30 -34.68 19.22
CA ALA A 420 -8.29 -33.39 19.88
C ALA A 420 -9.59 -33.16 20.66
N SER A 421 -9.50 -32.45 21.79
CA SER A 421 -10.67 -32.00 22.54
C SER A 421 -11.27 -30.76 21.89
N PHE A 422 -12.59 -30.71 21.79
CA PHE A 422 -13.33 -29.58 21.25
C PHE A 422 -14.47 -29.15 22.18
N LYS A 423 -14.98 -27.94 21.97
CA LYS A 423 -16.17 -27.41 22.62
C LYS A 423 -17.01 -26.70 21.55
N LEU A 424 -18.28 -27.06 21.45
CA LEU A 424 -19.27 -26.36 20.63
C LEU A 424 -20.23 -25.63 21.58
N LYS A 425 -20.35 -24.30 21.43
CA LYS A 425 -21.30 -23.48 22.19
C LYS A 425 -21.90 -22.43 21.25
N GLY A 426 -23.22 -22.45 21.06
CA GLY A 426 -23.88 -21.61 20.06
C GLY A 426 -23.29 -21.87 18.68
N ASP A 427 -22.87 -20.82 17.99
CA ASP A 427 -22.22 -20.89 16.68
C ASP A 427 -20.69 -21.10 16.75
N THR A 428 -20.11 -21.30 17.93
CA THR A 428 -18.66 -21.26 18.13
C THR A 428 -18.11 -22.65 18.44
N LEU A 429 -17.30 -23.17 17.53
CA LEU A 429 -16.53 -24.41 17.71
C LEU A 429 -15.07 -24.07 18.03
N THR A 430 -14.63 -24.43 19.24
CA THR A 430 -13.25 -24.27 19.69
C THR A 430 -12.55 -25.61 19.76
N ILE A 431 -11.37 -25.75 19.14
CA ILE A 431 -10.55 -26.96 19.14
C ILE A 431 -9.22 -26.66 19.84
N LYS A 432 -8.90 -27.40 20.90
CA LYS A 432 -7.62 -27.24 21.61
C LYS A 432 -6.48 -27.86 20.82
N LEU A 433 -5.35 -27.16 20.74
CA LEU A 433 -4.15 -27.58 20.04
C LEU A 433 -3.11 -28.14 21.03
N LYS A 434 -2.61 -29.34 20.75
CA LYS A 434 -1.50 -29.97 21.50
C LYS A 434 -0.59 -30.71 20.52
N PRO A 435 0.64 -30.23 20.24
CA PRO A 435 1.22 -28.97 20.71
C PRO A 435 0.55 -27.74 20.09
N GLU A 436 0.90 -26.56 20.60
CA GLU A 436 0.48 -25.25 20.08
C GLU A 436 0.94 -25.03 18.62
N MET A 437 0.19 -24.22 17.89
CA MET A 437 0.46 -23.93 16.48
C MET A 437 1.33 -22.68 16.34
N LYS A 438 2.60 -22.88 15.98
CA LYS A 438 3.62 -21.81 15.83
C LYS A 438 3.40 -20.92 14.60
N ASP A 439 4.05 -19.74 14.57
CA ASP A 439 4.12 -18.87 13.37
C ASP A 439 4.52 -19.67 12.12
N LYS A 440 3.83 -19.41 11.01
CA LYS A 440 3.99 -20.05 9.68
C LYS A 440 3.76 -21.55 9.62
N SER A 441 3.38 -22.18 10.74
CA SER A 441 3.09 -23.61 10.75
C SER A 441 1.76 -23.91 10.08
N ARG A 442 1.58 -25.19 9.70
CA ARG A 442 0.33 -25.72 9.12
C ARG A 442 -0.13 -26.91 9.94
N HIS A 443 -1.43 -26.99 10.17
CA HIS A 443 -2.06 -28.13 10.83
C HIS A 443 -3.22 -28.64 9.98
N ASN A 444 -3.39 -29.95 10.01
CA ASN A 444 -4.47 -30.63 9.32
C ASN A 444 -5.56 -31.02 10.33
N VAL A 445 -6.68 -30.31 10.32
CA VAL A 445 -7.81 -30.52 11.22
C VAL A 445 -8.87 -31.32 10.49
N LYS A 446 -9.24 -32.50 11.00
CA LYS A 446 -10.38 -33.28 10.49
C LYS A 446 -11.54 -33.21 11.46
N ILE A 447 -12.72 -32.89 10.95
CA ILE A 447 -13.96 -32.77 11.71
C ILE A 447 -15.02 -33.63 11.03
N GLU A 448 -15.52 -34.64 11.74
CA GLU A 448 -16.67 -35.45 11.35
C GLU A 448 -17.91 -34.90 12.05
N TYR A 449 -18.93 -34.54 11.27
CA TYR A 449 -20.15 -33.94 11.77
C TYR A 449 -21.38 -34.33 10.93
N GLY A 450 -22.56 -34.21 11.52
CA GLY A 450 -23.83 -34.39 10.84
C GLY A 450 -24.81 -33.30 11.24
N PHE A 451 -25.78 -33.02 10.37
CA PHE A 451 -26.79 -32.00 10.61
C PHE A 451 -28.10 -32.28 9.87
N THR A 452 -29.22 -31.82 10.43
CA THR A 452 -30.45 -31.54 9.67
C THR A 452 -30.51 -30.06 9.30
N VAL A 453 -31.42 -29.71 8.40
CA VAL A 453 -31.64 -28.31 7.99
C VAL A 453 -33.03 -27.90 8.49
N PRO A 454 -33.18 -26.75 9.15
CA PRO A 454 -34.48 -26.30 9.67
C PRO A 454 -35.41 -25.91 8.51
N ASP A 455 -36.71 -26.18 8.65
CA ASP A 455 -37.72 -25.79 7.68
C ASP A 455 -37.86 -24.26 7.67
N LYS A 456 -37.82 -23.58 6.51
CA LYS A 456 -37.81 -22.11 6.42
C LYS A 456 -36.81 -21.42 7.38
N GLY A 457 -35.59 -21.95 7.45
CA GLY A 457 -34.49 -21.31 8.17
C GLY A 457 -34.01 -19.99 7.56
N SER A 458 -33.17 -19.27 8.32
CA SER A 458 -32.50 -18.05 7.86
C SER A 458 -31.20 -18.42 7.15
N ARG A 459 -31.20 -18.36 5.80
CA ARG A 459 -30.09 -18.73 4.88
C ARG A 459 -29.73 -20.21 4.83
N PHE A 460 -29.60 -20.85 5.98
CA PHE A 460 -29.47 -22.30 6.15
C PHE A 460 -30.87 -22.90 6.32
N SER A 461 -31.49 -23.30 5.22
CA SER A 461 -32.94 -23.46 5.16
C SER A 461 -33.38 -24.63 4.29
N LYS A 462 -34.44 -25.30 4.70
CA LYS A 462 -35.16 -26.28 3.91
C LYS A 462 -36.50 -25.70 3.47
N VAL A 463 -36.77 -25.74 2.17
CA VAL A 463 -37.97 -25.19 1.54
C VAL A 463 -38.60 -26.29 0.70
N ASP A 464 -39.76 -26.78 1.12
CA ASP A 464 -40.40 -27.98 0.57
C ASP A 464 -39.42 -29.18 0.59
N THR A 465 -38.94 -29.59 -0.59
CA THR A 465 -37.96 -30.67 -0.78
C THR A 465 -36.54 -30.16 -1.08
N ASN A 466 -36.35 -28.85 -1.17
CA ASN A 466 -35.07 -28.20 -1.48
C ASN A 466 -34.31 -27.84 -0.21
N TYR A 467 -32.97 -27.93 -0.26
CA TYR A 467 -32.09 -27.63 0.87
C TYR A 467 -31.05 -26.59 0.46
N TYR A 468 -30.98 -25.50 1.20
CA TYR A 468 -30.06 -24.38 1.02
C TYR A 468 -29.03 -24.39 2.15
N LEU A 469 -27.82 -24.81 1.80
CA LEU A 469 -26.75 -25.03 2.75
C LEU A 469 -25.84 -23.78 2.78
N ALA A 470 -26.26 -22.75 3.51
CA ALA A 470 -25.42 -21.62 3.86
C ALA A 470 -24.60 -21.92 5.12
N GLN A 471 -23.31 -21.57 5.13
CA GLN A 471 -22.41 -21.72 6.29
C GLN A 471 -22.47 -23.10 7.02
N TRP A 472 -22.75 -24.16 6.27
CA TRP A 472 -23.03 -25.52 6.76
C TRP A 472 -21.81 -26.29 7.28
N TYR A 473 -20.60 -25.75 7.09
CA TYR A 473 -19.34 -26.37 7.47
C TYR A 473 -18.63 -25.57 8.57
N PRO A 474 -17.69 -26.17 9.33
CA PRO A 474 -16.87 -25.42 10.29
C PRO A 474 -15.98 -24.40 9.56
N MET A 475 -16.33 -23.11 9.64
CA MET A 475 -15.63 -22.04 8.94
C MET A 475 -14.58 -21.41 9.86
N ALA A 476 -13.31 -21.46 9.49
CA ALA A 476 -12.24 -20.89 10.30
C ALA A 476 -12.42 -19.38 10.45
N ALA A 477 -12.50 -18.90 11.69
CA ALA A 477 -12.57 -17.47 11.98
C ALA A 477 -11.25 -16.77 11.59
N VAL A 478 -11.32 -15.48 11.27
CA VAL A 478 -10.11 -14.71 10.94
C VAL A 478 -9.35 -14.36 12.23
N TYR A 479 -8.05 -14.65 12.27
CA TYR A 479 -7.18 -14.22 13.36
C TYR A 479 -6.53 -12.89 13.00
N GLN A 480 -6.84 -11.83 13.72
CA GLN A 480 -6.39 -10.48 13.39
C GLN A 480 -6.16 -9.66 14.66
N LYS A 481 -5.23 -8.71 14.62
CA LYS A 481 -4.93 -7.83 15.76
C LYS A 481 -4.65 -8.59 17.08
N GLY A 482 -4.09 -9.80 16.98
CA GLY A 482 -3.71 -10.63 18.12
C GLY A 482 -4.86 -11.38 18.81
N LYS A 483 -6.04 -11.47 18.18
CA LYS A 483 -7.18 -12.24 18.68
C LYS A 483 -7.94 -12.94 17.53
N TRP A 484 -8.73 -13.96 17.87
CA TRP A 484 -9.73 -14.49 16.95
C TRP A 484 -10.88 -13.49 16.81
N ASN A 485 -11.20 -13.11 15.58
CA ASN A 485 -12.37 -12.30 15.25
C ASN A 485 -13.55 -13.24 15.03
N LYS A 486 -14.26 -13.53 16.13
CA LYS A 486 -15.41 -14.43 16.18
C LYS A 486 -16.56 -13.74 16.90
N GLU A 487 -17.42 -13.11 16.13
CA GLU A 487 -18.63 -12.44 16.62
C GLU A 487 -19.83 -13.39 16.58
N PRO A 488 -20.89 -13.16 17.38
CA PRO A 488 -22.08 -14.00 17.37
C PRO A 488 -22.85 -13.90 16.04
N TYR A 489 -23.39 -15.02 15.58
CA TYR A 489 -24.37 -15.04 14.50
C TYR A 489 -25.62 -14.23 14.86
N MET A 490 -26.08 -13.42 13.91
CA MET A 490 -27.34 -12.68 13.97
C MET A 490 -28.10 -12.83 12.65
N GLU A 491 -29.42 -12.71 12.70
CA GLU A 491 -30.25 -12.66 11.49
C GLU A 491 -30.20 -11.30 10.81
N GLY A 492 -30.45 -11.29 9.50
CA GLY A 492 -30.53 -10.08 8.68
C GLY A 492 -29.27 -9.83 7.87
N LEU A 493 -28.15 -9.50 8.53
CA LEU A 493 -26.86 -9.18 7.89
C LEU A 493 -25.80 -10.27 8.12
N GLU A 494 -24.77 -10.26 7.29
CA GLU A 494 -23.59 -11.12 7.39
C GLU A 494 -22.85 -10.82 8.69
N THR A 495 -22.68 -11.83 9.53
CA THR A 495 -22.02 -11.70 10.85
C THR A 495 -20.81 -12.63 11.02
N PHE A 496 -20.46 -13.38 9.97
CA PHE A 496 -19.31 -14.27 9.97
C PHE A 496 -18.13 -13.66 9.22
N HIS A 497 -16.96 -13.66 9.86
CA HIS A 497 -15.74 -13.15 9.26
C HIS A 497 -14.81 -14.31 8.88
N THR A 498 -14.76 -14.60 7.58
CA THR A 498 -13.90 -15.63 6.97
C THR A 498 -12.96 -15.02 5.93
N GLY A 499 -11.78 -15.62 5.78
CA GLY A 499 -10.82 -15.26 4.74
C GLY A 499 -10.94 -16.12 3.48
N PHE A 500 -10.29 -15.70 2.39
CA PHE A 500 -10.25 -16.44 1.14
C PHE A 500 -9.66 -17.84 1.29
N SER A 501 -10.42 -18.83 0.83
CA SER A 501 -10.11 -20.25 0.97
C SER A 501 -10.28 -20.98 -0.37
N ASN A 502 -9.59 -22.11 -0.53
CA ASN A 502 -9.86 -23.03 -1.64
C ASN A 502 -10.70 -24.20 -1.13
N PHE A 503 -11.67 -24.63 -1.94
CA PHE A 503 -12.59 -25.70 -1.61
C PHE A 503 -12.48 -26.83 -2.63
N LYS A 504 -12.51 -28.06 -2.12
CA LYS A 504 -12.82 -29.27 -2.86
C LYS A 504 -13.94 -29.96 -2.10
N VAL A 505 -15.06 -30.21 -2.75
CA VAL A 505 -16.20 -30.89 -2.14
C VAL A 505 -16.52 -32.12 -2.96
N SER A 506 -16.43 -33.28 -2.32
CA SER A 506 -16.94 -34.54 -2.86
C SER A 506 -18.35 -34.73 -2.33
N TYR A 507 -19.34 -34.87 -3.20
CA TYR A 507 -20.74 -34.92 -2.78
C TYR A 507 -21.40 -36.25 -3.19
N LYS A 508 -22.37 -36.69 -2.39
CA LYS A 508 -23.28 -37.81 -2.72
C LYS A 508 -24.68 -37.55 -2.19
N LEU A 509 -25.63 -37.44 -3.10
CA LEU A 509 -27.03 -37.13 -2.87
C LEU A 509 -27.93 -38.30 -3.30
N PRO A 510 -29.17 -38.38 -2.81
CA PRO A 510 -30.20 -39.24 -3.38
C PRO A 510 -30.45 -38.88 -4.86
N LYS A 511 -30.96 -39.85 -5.64
CA LYS A 511 -31.31 -39.63 -7.04
C LYS A 511 -32.47 -38.64 -7.16
N GLY A 512 -32.49 -37.86 -8.23
CA GLY A 512 -33.52 -36.87 -8.51
C GLY A 512 -33.19 -35.45 -8.04
N TYR A 513 -32.13 -35.29 -7.24
CA TYR A 513 -31.62 -33.97 -6.86
C TYR A 513 -30.63 -33.41 -7.88
N THR A 514 -30.71 -32.11 -8.07
CA THR A 514 -29.76 -31.26 -8.79
C THR A 514 -28.99 -30.41 -7.79
N LEU A 515 -27.71 -30.18 -8.07
CA LEU A 515 -26.82 -29.40 -7.22
C LEU A 515 -26.37 -28.13 -7.95
N ALA A 516 -26.55 -26.99 -7.30
CA ALA A 516 -25.93 -25.72 -7.66
C ALA A 516 -25.06 -25.22 -6.49
N SER A 517 -23.93 -24.57 -6.75
CA SER A 517 -22.97 -24.23 -5.70
C SER A 517 -22.03 -23.09 -6.07
N THR A 518 -21.18 -22.70 -5.11
CA THR A 518 -20.07 -21.76 -5.30
C THR A 518 -18.97 -22.25 -6.27
N ALA A 519 -19.05 -23.48 -6.78
CA ALA A 519 -18.00 -24.04 -7.64
C ALA A 519 -17.95 -23.40 -9.03
N ASP A 520 -16.75 -23.28 -9.59
CA ASP A 520 -16.58 -22.76 -10.97
C ASP A 520 -17.28 -23.65 -12.03
N LYS A 521 -17.50 -24.94 -11.69
CA LYS A 521 -18.18 -25.92 -12.53
C LYS A 521 -19.00 -26.88 -11.69
N ASP A 522 -20.30 -26.73 -11.79
CA ASP A 522 -21.25 -27.64 -11.21
C ASP A 522 -21.58 -28.84 -12.09
N PRO A 523 -22.11 -29.91 -11.50
CA PRO A 523 -22.55 -31.08 -12.25
C PRO A 523 -23.71 -30.78 -13.20
N ALA A 524 -23.78 -31.55 -14.28
CA ALA A 524 -24.98 -31.61 -15.10
C ALA A 524 -26.16 -32.22 -14.31
N GLU A 525 -27.38 -31.88 -14.72
CA GLU A 525 -28.62 -32.35 -14.09
C GLU A 525 -28.67 -33.88 -13.94
N GLY A 526 -29.27 -34.36 -12.85
CA GLY A 526 -29.41 -35.79 -12.55
C GLY A 526 -28.14 -36.49 -12.03
N LYS A 527 -26.98 -35.82 -11.99
CA LYS A 527 -25.76 -36.38 -11.36
C LYS A 527 -25.80 -36.24 -9.84
N ASN A 528 -26.00 -37.36 -9.18
CA ASN A 528 -26.15 -37.42 -7.72
C ASN A 528 -24.84 -37.67 -6.95
N GLU A 529 -23.70 -37.89 -7.60
CA GLU A 529 -22.39 -37.93 -6.93
C GLU A 529 -21.28 -37.36 -7.81
N GLY A 530 -20.26 -36.74 -7.19
CA GLY A 530 -19.22 -36.06 -7.94
C GLY A 530 -18.24 -35.26 -7.09
N ASN A 531 -17.45 -34.43 -7.76
CA ASN A 531 -16.48 -33.54 -7.13
C ASN A 531 -16.59 -32.15 -7.74
N ILE A 532 -16.73 -31.14 -6.89
CA ILE A 532 -16.80 -29.73 -7.23
C ILE A 532 -15.70 -28.96 -6.50
N LYS A 533 -15.33 -27.79 -7.03
CA LYS A 533 -14.17 -27.03 -6.54
C LYS A 533 -14.34 -25.55 -6.81
N ALA A 534 -13.90 -24.74 -5.85
CA ALA A 534 -13.80 -23.29 -5.95
C ALA A 534 -12.45 -22.84 -5.40
N LYS A 535 -11.92 -21.74 -5.93
CA LYS A 535 -10.64 -21.17 -5.47
C LYS A 535 -10.82 -19.73 -5.07
N LYS A 536 -10.16 -19.35 -3.97
CA LYS A 536 -10.16 -17.97 -3.44
C LYS A 536 -11.57 -17.41 -3.26
N VAL A 537 -12.44 -18.20 -2.62
CA VAL A 537 -13.80 -17.77 -2.24
C VAL A 537 -13.88 -17.59 -0.73
N ARG A 538 -14.79 -16.76 -0.25
CA ARG A 538 -14.93 -16.42 1.17
C ARG A 538 -15.72 -17.46 1.96
N ASP A 539 -16.74 -18.02 1.34
CA ASP A 539 -17.56 -19.10 1.84
C ASP A 539 -17.91 -20.07 0.70
N PHE A 540 -18.66 -21.13 1.03
CA PHE A 540 -19.05 -22.16 0.08
C PHE A 540 -20.50 -22.59 0.30
N PHE A 541 -21.38 -22.13 -0.59
CA PHE A 541 -22.81 -22.42 -0.57
C PHE A 541 -23.14 -23.63 -1.47
N ILE A 542 -24.16 -24.39 -1.07
CA ILE A 542 -24.72 -25.49 -1.87
C ILE A 542 -26.25 -25.43 -1.80
N ALA A 543 -26.90 -25.37 -2.97
CA ALA A 543 -28.32 -25.63 -3.14
C ALA A 543 -28.52 -27.06 -3.66
N VAL A 544 -29.28 -27.86 -2.92
CA VAL A 544 -29.71 -29.21 -3.30
C VAL A 544 -31.20 -29.14 -3.61
N MET A 545 -31.53 -29.14 -4.90
CA MET A 545 -32.85 -28.79 -5.39
C MET A 545 -33.48 -29.93 -6.18
N LYS A 546 -34.80 -29.93 -6.24
CA LYS A 546 -35.61 -30.86 -7.02
C LYS A 546 -36.70 -30.07 -7.73
N ASP A 547 -37.12 -30.56 -8.90
CA ASP A 547 -38.27 -30.03 -9.64
C ASP A 547 -38.13 -28.53 -9.98
N MET A 548 -36.92 -28.09 -10.37
CA MET A 548 -36.61 -26.73 -10.80
C MET A 548 -36.44 -26.66 -12.33
N GLU A 549 -36.99 -25.62 -12.96
CA GLU A 549 -36.69 -25.27 -14.34
C GLU A 549 -35.31 -24.63 -14.42
N VAL A 550 -34.51 -25.02 -15.41
CA VAL A 550 -33.13 -24.52 -15.60
C VAL A 550 -33.04 -23.75 -16.91
N HIS A 551 -32.69 -22.47 -16.81
CA HIS A 551 -32.45 -21.59 -17.94
C HIS A 551 -30.97 -21.21 -17.99
N GLU A 552 -30.38 -21.14 -19.18
CA GLU A 552 -28.95 -20.91 -19.32
C GLU A 552 -28.65 -19.84 -20.36
N THR A 553 -27.66 -18.98 -20.07
CA THR A 553 -27.08 -18.06 -21.03
C THR A 553 -25.59 -17.93 -20.80
N GLU A 554 -24.93 -17.15 -21.65
CA GLU A 554 -23.49 -16.88 -21.56
C GLU A 554 -23.27 -15.36 -21.55
N ALA A 555 -22.50 -14.88 -20.58
CA ALA A 555 -22.00 -13.52 -20.51
C ALA A 555 -20.67 -13.40 -21.26
N ARG A 556 -19.93 -12.31 -21.05
CA ARG A 556 -18.64 -12.11 -21.72
C ARG A 556 -17.61 -13.15 -21.26
N ASP A 557 -16.66 -13.45 -22.14
CA ASP A 557 -15.52 -14.36 -21.92
C ASP A 557 -15.90 -15.81 -21.57
N GLY A 558 -17.10 -16.25 -21.96
CA GLY A 558 -17.54 -17.63 -21.78
C GLY A 558 -18.10 -17.94 -20.40
N VAL A 559 -18.37 -16.93 -19.57
CA VAL A 559 -18.95 -17.13 -18.24
C VAL A 559 -20.39 -17.60 -18.38
N LYS A 560 -20.66 -18.82 -17.92
CA LYS A 560 -21.99 -19.41 -17.97
C LYS A 560 -22.87 -18.84 -16.87
N ILE A 561 -24.10 -18.42 -17.20
CA ILE A 561 -25.11 -18.06 -16.21
C ILE A 561 -26.21 -19.11 -16.24
N ARG A 562 -26.54 -19.71 -15.10
CA ARG A 562 -27.69 -20.62 -14.97
C ARG A 562 -28.68 -20.05 -13.98
N LEU A 563 -29.95 -20.13 -14.32
CA LEU A 563 -31.04 -19.71 -13.47
C LEU A 563 -31.94 -20.90 -13.18
N PHE A 564 -32.16 -21.16 -11.89
CA PHE A 564 -33.02 -22.22 -11.37
C PHE A 564 -34.31 -21.58 -10.86
N SER A 565 -35.45 -21.98 -11.39
CA SER A 565 -36.74 -21.36 -11.07
C SER A 565 -37.81 -22.40 -10.75
N LYS A 566 -38.68 -22.12 -9.79
CA LYS A 566 -39.97 -22.82 -9.67
C LYS A 566 -41.00 -22.17 -10.61
N SER A 567 -42.02 -22.93 -11.01
CA SER A 567 -43.11 -22.44 -11.86
C SER A 567 -44.28 -21.81 -11.09
N ASN A 568 -44.13 -21.60 -9.78
CA ASN A 568 -45.20 -21.19 -8.86
C ASN A 568 -45.16 -19.69 -8.48
N HIS A 569 -44.43 -18.87 -9.25
CA HIS A 569 -44.38 -17.42 -9.12
C HIS A 569 -44.65 -16.74 -10.47
N ASP A 570 -44.86 -15.42 -10.44
CA ASP A 570 -45.23 -14.60 -11.61
C ASP A 570 -44.03 -14.00 -12.36
N LYS A 571 -42.80 -14.17 -11.84
CA LYS A 571 -41.57 -13.64 -12.44
C LYS A 571 -41.17 -14.45 -13.67
N ASP A 572 -40.81 -13.74 -14.75
CA ASP A 572 -40.32 -14.32 -16.01
C ASP A 572 -38.83 -14.74 -15.87
N PRO A 573 -38.52 -16.05 -15.95
CA PRO A 573 -37.15 -16.55 -15.86
C PRO A 573 -36.23 -16.02 -16.98
N GLU A 574 -36.73 -15.85 -18.20
CA GLU A 574 -35.93 -15.39 -19.35
C GLU A 574 -35.60 -13.90 -19.24
N ALA A 575 -36.55 -13.09 -18.76
CA ALA A 575 -36.31 -11.69 -18.45
C ALA A 575 -35.28 -11.53 -17.32
N SER A 576 -35.39 -12.35 -16.27
CA SER A 576 -34.44 -12.38 -15.14
C SER A 576 -33.04 -12.77 -15.59
N LEU A 577 -32.93 -13.81 -16.43
CA LEU A 577 -31.68 -14.28 -17.01
C LEU A 577 -31.03 -13.22 -17.93
N THR A 578 -31.85 -12.52 -18.72
CA THR A 578 -31.39 -11.41 -19.57
C THR A 578 -30.87 -10.25 -18.74
N LEU A 579 -31.57 -9.87 -17.67
CA LEU A 579 -31.13 -8.82 -16.75
C LEU A 579 -29.79 -9.19 -16.10
N ALA A 580 -29.67 -10.42 -15.60
CA ALA A 580 -28.45 -10.92 -15.00
C ALA A 580 -27.26 -10.91 -15.96
N LYS A 581 -27.47 -11.37 -17.20
CA LYS A 581 -26.45 -11.31 -18.27
C LYS A 581 -26.00 -9.89 -18.54
N ASN A 582 -26.93 -8.95 -18.65
CA ASN A 582 -26.62 -7.55 -18.91
C ASN A 582 -25.85 -6.91 -17.74
N ALA A 583 -26.27 -7.20 -16.50
CA ALA A 583 -25.59 -6.70 -15.30
C ALA A 583 -24.16 -7.25 -15.19
N LEU A 584 -23.98 -8.57 -15.30
CA LEU A 584 -22.66 -9.18 -15.22
C LEU A 584 -21.74 -8.69 -16.34
N THR A 585 -22.22 -8.64 -17.59
CA THR A 585 -21.45 -8.13 -18.73
C THR A 585 -21.04 -6.67 -18.51
N PHE A 586 -21.95 -5.83 -18.01
CA PHE A 586 -21.64 -4.44 -17.70
C PHE A 586 -20.52 -4.31 -16.66
N TYR A 587 -20.56 -5.10 -15.58
CA TYR A 587 -19.50 -5.08 -14.57
C TYR A 587 -18.18 -5.65 -15.09
N GLN A 588 -18.21 -6.68 -15.94
CA GLN A 588 -17.02 -7.18 -16.63
C GLN A 588 -16.35 -6.09 -17.49
N ASP A 589 -17.16 -5.29 -18.19
CA ASP A 589 -16.67 -4.23 -19.07
C ASP A 589 -16.11 -3.02 -18.31
N HIS A 590 -16.70 -2.66 -17.17
CA HIS A 590 -16.43 -1.38 -16.51
C HIS A 590 -15.71 -1.48 -15.16
N ILE A 591 -15.74 -2.62 -14.47
CA ILE A 591 -15.07 -2.80 -13.17
C ILE A 591 -13.85 -3.70 -13.33
N GLY A 592 -14.04 -4.89 -13.91
CA GLY A 592 -12.97 -5.82 -14.23
C GLY A 592 -13.46 -7.26 -14.41
N ASP A 593 -12.53 -8.17 -14.68
CA ASP A 593 -12.86 -9.57 -14.95
C ASP A 593 -13.62 -10.23 -13.78
N TYR A 594 -14.67 -10.97 -14.14
CA TYR A 594 -15.37 -11.85 -13.22
C TYR A 594 -14.48 -13.04 -12.85
N PRO A 595 -14.32 -13.38 -11.55
CA PRO A 595 -13.31 -14.35 -11.11
C PRO A 595 -13.68 -15.82 -11.33
N HIS A 596 -14.94 -16.15 -11.65
CA HIS A 596 -15.46 -17.51 -11.77
C HIS A 596 -15.82 -17.88 -13.20
N GLU A 597 -15.90 -19.18 -13.50
CA GLU A 597 -16.31 -19.67 -14.83
C GLU A 597 -17.84 -19.75 -14.98
N GLN A 598 -18.59 -19.66 -13.88
CA GLN A 598 -20.04 -19.79 -13.82
C GLN A 598 -20.63 -18.88 -12.73
N LEU A 599 -21.84 -18.37 -12.96
CA LEU A 599 -22.69 -17.72 -11.98
C LEU A 599 -24.07 -18.40 -11.98
N ASP A 600 -24.50 -18.87 -10.82
CA ASP A 600 -25.84 -19.44 -10.65
C ASP A 600 -26.79 -18.47 -9.96
N ILE A 601 -28.07 -18.54 -10.32
CA ILE A 601 -29.14 -17.73 -9.74
C ILE A 601 -30.25 -18.69 -9.34
N VAL A 602 -30.66 -18.68 -8.07
CA VAL A 602 -31.75 -19.51 -7.57
C VAL A 602 -32.94 -18.62 -7.22
N LEU A 603 -34.05 -18.83 -7.91
CA LEU A 603 -35.35 -18.20 -7.64
C LEU A 603 -36.21 -19.18 -6.83
N ASP A 604 -36.22 -19.02 -5.50
CA ASP A 604 -37.07 -19.80 -4.59
C ASP A 604 -37.39 -19.00 -3.32
N ASP A 605 -38.19 -19.58 -2.43
CA ASP A 605 -38.64 -18.95 -1.19
C ASP A 605 -37.48 -18.89 -0.19
N GLY A 606 -36.88 -17.73 -0.03
CA GLY A 606 -35.67 -17.54 0.77
C GLY A 606 -35.26 -16.07 0.88
N GLN A 607 -34.05 -15.83 1.40
CA GLN A 607 -33.46 -14.49 1.47
C GLN A 607 -32.69 -14.15 0.18
N PHE A 608 -32.51 -12.86 -0.06
CA PHE A 608 -31.59 -12.35 -1.08
C PHE A 608 -30.17 -12.52 -0.55
N MET A 609 -29.30 -13.26 -1.25
CA MET A 609 -27.95 -13.59 -0.79
C MET A 609 -26.95 -13.71 -1.94
N GLU A 610 -25.71 -13.41 -1.63
CA GLU A 610 -24.64 -13.04 -2.56
C GLU A 610 -23.43 -14.00 -2.60
N TYR A 611 -23.62 -15.28 -2.30
CA TYR A 611 -22.51 -16.22 -2.21
C TYR A 611 -21.62 -16.20 -3.48
N PRO A 612 -20.30 -16.37 -3.38
CA PRO A 612 -19.44 -16.38 -4.55
C PRO A 612 -19.90 -17.45 -5.54
N GLY A 613 -20.09 -17.08 -6.80
CA GLY A 613 -20.54 -17.97 -7.87
C GLY A 613 -22.03 -18.34 -7.85
N ILE A 614 -22.80 -17.98 -6.82
CA ILE A 614 -24.21 -18.35 -6.72
C ILE A 614 -25.01 -17.36 -5.86
N VAL A 615 -26.08 -16.81 -6.41
CA VAL A 615 -26.97 -15.87 -5.71
C VAL A 615 -28.36 -16.45 -5.53
N THR A 616 -29.04 -16.10 -4.45
CA THR A 616 -30.43 -16.46 -4.20
C THR A 616 -31.30 -15.21 -4.23
N ILE A 617 -32.47 -15.31 -4.85
CA ILE A 617 -33.41 -14.20 -5.02
C ILE A 617 -34.81 -14.72 -4.68
N ASN A 618 -35.57 -13.96 -3.91
CA ASN A 618 -36.97 -14.29 -3.63
C ASN A 618 -37.89 -13.74 -4.74
N PRO A 619 -38.56 -14.58 -5.55
CA PRO A 619 -39.39 -14.12 -6.66
C PRO A 619 -40.84 -13.78 -6.25
N TYR A 620 -41.27 -14.09 -5.03
CA TYR A 620 -42.68 -14.02 -4.62
C TYR A 620 -43.13 -12.62 -4.17
N GLY A 621 -42.24 -11.63 -4.16
CA GLY A 621 -42.60 -10.25 -3.83
C GLY A 621 -43.33 -9.52 -4.98
N ASP A 622 -44.26 -8.63 -4.64
CA ASP A 622 -45.08 -7.88 -5.61
C ASP A 622 -44.32 -6.72 -6.28
N ASP A 623 -43.28 -6.18 -5.64
CA ASP A 623 -42.50 -5.05 -6.19
C ASP A 623 -41.49 -5.54 -7.24
N LYS A 624 -41.90 -5.46 -8.51
CA LYS A 624 -41.04 -5.79 -9.65
C LYS A 624 -39.73 -4.98 -9.67
N ARG A 625 -39.77 -3.70 -9.29
CA ARG A 625 -38.58 -2.84 -9.36
C ARG A 625 -37.57 -3.26 -8.30
N PHE A 626 -38.03 -3.54 -7.09
CA PHE A 626 -37.16 -4.06 -6.05
C PHE A 626 -36.55 -5.42 -6.47
N TYR A 627 -37.36 -6.32 -7.02
CA TYR A 627 -36.89 -7.61 -7.56
C TYR A 627 -35.78 -7.44 -8.62
N ASP A 628 -35.98 -6.56 -9.61
CA ASP A 628 -34.97 -6.29 -10.65
C ASP A 628 -33.68 -5.69 -10.03
N ILE A 629 -33.82 -4.78 -9.05
CA ILE A 629 -32.68 -4.18 -8.34
C ILE A 629 -31.92 -5.25 -7.56
N SER A 630 -32.61 -6.16 -6.86
CA SER A 630 -31.98 -7.23 -6.08
C SER A 630 -31.14 -8.15 -6.96
N ILE A 631 -31.60 -8.55 -8.15
CA ILE A 631 -30.78 -9.35 -9.08
C ILE A 631 -29.47 -8.63 -9.39
N VAL A 632 -29.53 -7.33 -9.69
CA VAL A 632 -28.32 -6.54 -10.00
C VAL A 632 -27.43 -6.40 -8.76
N HIS A 633 -28.01 -6.23 -7.58
CA HIS A 633 -27.30 -6.08 -6.30
C HIS A 633 -26.53 -7.32 -5.92
N GLU A 634 -27.16 -8.50 -5.96
CA GLU A 634 -26.48 -9.76 -5.65
C GLU A 634 -25.35 -10.08 -6.66
N ILE A 635 -25.50 -9.65 -7.92
CA ILE A 635 -24.46 -9.78 -8.93
C ILE A 635 -23.31 -8.80 -8.68
N ALA A 636 -23.60 -7.57 -8.25
CA ALA A 636 -22.57 -6.59 -7.87
C ALA A 636 -21.74 -7.09 -6.69
N HIS A 637 -22.34 -7.82 -5.75
CA HIS A 637 -21.63 -8.42 -4.63
C HIS A 637 -20.54 -9.43 -5.05
N GLN A 638 -20.64 -10.01 -6.25
CA GLN A 638 -19.58 -10.89 -6.76
C GLN A 638 -18.23 -10.16 -6.89
N TYR A 639 -18.25 -8.83 -6.98
CA TYR A 639 -17.07 -7.97 -6.95
C TYR A 639 -16.77 -7.44 -5.55
N PHE A 640 -17.77 -6.91 -4.86
CA PHE A 640 -17.68 -6.32 -3.52
C PHE A 640 -18.37 -7.23 -2.51
N TYR A 641 -17.62 -7.83 -1.59
CA TYR A 641 -17.88 -9.13 -0.92
C TYR A 641 -17.07 -10.25 -1.56
N GLY A 642 -17.44 -10.69 -2.77
CA GLY A 642 -16.91 -11.89 -3.41
C GLY A 642 -15.40 -11.84 -3.67
N VAL A 643 -14.86 -10.68 -4.05
CA VAL A 643 -13.43 -10.48 -4.38
C VAL A 643 -12.77 -9.41 -3.52
N VAL A 644 -13.44 -8.30 -3.27
CA VAL A 644 -13.01 -7.31 -2.28
C VAL A 644 -13.70 -7.64 -0.97
N ALA A 645 -12.95 -8.16 0.00
CA ALA A 645 -13.50 -8.60 1.27
C ALA A 645 -13.58 -7.47 2.30
N ASN A 646 -14.34 -7.71 3.36
CA ASN A 646 -14.47 -6.86 4.55
C ASN A 646 -14.68 -7.76 5.78
N ASP A 647 -14.61 -7.17 6.97
CA ASP A 647 -15.20 -7.76 8.17
C ASP A 647 -16.71 -7.41 8.17
N PRO A 648 -17.62 -8.36 7.90
CA PRO A 648 -19.04 -8.02 7.72
C PRO A 648 -19.71 -7.57 9.01
N TYR A 649 -19.23 -8.03 10.17
CA TYR A 649 -19.81 -7.62 11.45
C TYR A 649 -19.44 -6.17 11.81
N ASN A 650 -18.18 -5.79 11.63
CA ASN A 650 -17.68 -4.48 12.06
C ASN A 650 -17.68 -3.42 10.95
N ASN A 651 -17.73 -3.83 9.68
CA ASN A 651 -17.67 -2.96 8.51
C ASN A 651 -18.68 -3.41 7.43
N ALA A 652 -19.91 -3.76 7.83
CA ALA A 652 -20.99 -4.15 6.92
C ALA A 652 -21.18 -3.14 5.78
N TRP A 653 -21.06 -1.85 6.07
CA TRP A 653 -21.25 -0.78 5.08
C TRP A 653 -20.25 -0.81 3.90
N ILE A 654 -19.05 -1.38 4.09
CA ILE A 654 -18.06 -1.47 3.00
C ILE A 654 -18.54 -2.44 1.93
N ASP A 655 -19.23 -3.48 2.36
CA ASP A 655 -19.85 -4.42 1.47
C ASP A 655 -21.12 -3.80 0.88
N GLU A 656 -22.14 -3.65 1.72
CA GLU A 656 -23.48 -3.27 1.30
C GLU A 656 -23.58 -1.88 0.68
N GLY A 657 -22.82 -0.92 1.20
CA GLY A 657 -22.82 0.45 0.70
C GLY A 657 -22.11 0.62 -0.63
N ILE A 658 -20.99 -0.10 -0.83
CA ILE A 658 -20.28 -0.07 -2.12
C ILE A 658 -21.04 -0.88 -3.16
N THR A 659 -21.64 -2.00 -2.76
CA THR A 659 -22.53 -2.77 -3.63
C THR A 659 -23.76 -1.94 -4.02
N GLU A 660 -24.47 -1.29 -3.09
CA GLU A 660 -25.64 -0.47 -3.45
C GLU A 660 -25.24 0.72 -4.36
N PHE A 661 -24.04 1.28 -4.18
CA PHE A 661 -23.47 2.24 -5.12
C PHE A 661 -23.23 1.63 -6.51
N ALA A 662 -22.61 0.45 -6.60
CA ALA A 662 -22.37 -0.24 -7.87
C ALA A 662 -23.67 -0.66 -8.58
N THR A 663 -24.68 -1.08 -7.83
CA THR A 663 -26.04 -1.36 -8.29
C THR A 663 -26.67 -0.10 -8.89
N SER A 664 -26.62 1.02 -8.16
CA SER A 664 -27.14 2.30 -8.62
C SER A 664 -26.41 2.79 -9.88
N MET A 665 -25.09 2.57 -9.96
CA MET A 665 -24.28 2.92 -11.12
C MET A 665 -24.60 2.08 -12.36
N TYR A 666 -25.01 0.82 -12.23
CA TYR A 666 -25.52 0.05 -13.37
C TYR A 666 -26.75 0.72 -13.99
N PHE A 667 -27.71 1.16 -13.17
CA PHE A 667 -28.88 1.88 -13.68
C PHE A 667 -28.54 3.28 -14.18
N TYR A 668 -27.63 4.00 -13.52
CA TYR A 668 -27.27 5.37 -13.87
C TYR A 668 -26.39 5.47 -15.11
N ALA A 669 -25.30 4.70 -15.16
CA ALA A 669 -24.32 4.73 -16.25
C ALA A 669 -24.63 3.69 -17.32
N GLY A 670 -25.01 2.46 -16.95
CA GLY A 670 -25.29 1.37 -17.89
C GLY A 670 -26.64 1.50 -18.59
N GLN A 671 -27.71 1.73 -17.84
CA GLN A 671 -29.08 1.89 -18.38
C GLN A 671 -29.46 3.35 -18.66
N ASN A 672 -28.54 4.29 -18.42
CA ASN A 672 -28.72 5.72 -18.63
C ASN A 672 -29.99 6.31 -17.97
N GLN A 673 -30.42 5.76 -16.83
CA GLN A 673 -31.54 6.31 -16.08
C GLN A 673 -31.17 7.68 -15.48
N ALA A 674 -32.20 8.46 -15.11
CA ALA A 674 -31.98 9.67 -14.33
C ALA A 674 -31.39 9.32 -12.96
N GLU A 675 -30.49 10.15 -12.43
CA GLU A 675 -29.79 9.88 -11.16
C GLU A 675 -30.76 9.59 -10.01
N ARG A 676 -31.77 10.43 -9.83
CA ARG A 676 -32.79 10.27 -8.78
C ARG A 676 -33.57 8.96 -8.91
N GLN A 677 -33.72 8.46 -10.14
CA GLN A 677 -34.32 7.15 -10.37
C GLN A 677 -33.32 6.04 -10.04
N ALA A 678 -32.09 6.11 -10.56
CA ALA A 678 -31.07 5.08 -10.35
C ALA A 678 -30.73 4.89 -8.85
N PHE A 679 -30.61 5.98 -8.08
CA PHE A 679 -30.37 5.99 -6.63
C PHE A 679 -31.67 6.01 -5.80
N GLY A 680 -32.81 5.69 -6.42
CA GLY A 680 -34.12 5.81 -5.79
C GLY A 680 -34.26 4.95 -4.52
N LEU A 681 -33.69 3.74 -4.51
CA LEU A 681 -33.72 2.86 -3.33
C LEU A 681 -32.91 3.46 -2.17
N SER A 682 -31.70 3.96 -2.44
CA SER A 682 -30.87 4.62 -1.44
C SER A 682 -31.56 5.85 -0.84
N HIS A 683 -32.21 6.65 -1.69
CA HIS A 683 -33.00 7.79 -1.22
C HIS A 683 -34.19 7.37 -0.37
N PHE A 684 -34.96 6.38 -0.81
CA PHE A 684 -36.09 5.84 -0.04
C PHE A 684 -35.66 5.36 1.35
N ARG A 685 -34.52 4.66 1.45
CA ARG A 685 -33.97 4.23 2.75
C ARG A 685 -33.61 5.39 3.67
N MET A 686 -33.12 6.50 3.11
CA MET A 686 -32.79 7.71 3.88
C MET A 686 -34.05 8.51 4.27
N GLU A 687 -35.05 8.58 3.39
CA GLU A 687 -36.35 9.19 3.69
C GLU A 687 -37.05 8.44 4.84
N ALA A 688 -37.04 7.11 4.83
CA ALA A 688 -37.56 6.30 5.92
C ALA A 688 -36.86 6.56 7.28
N ILE A 689 -35.54 6.86 7.26
CA ILE A 689 -34.78 7.24 8.46
C ILE A 689 -35.24 8.61 8.99
N GLU A 690 -35.48 9.56 8.09
CA GLU A 690 -35.98 10.89 8.44
C GLU A 690 -37.39 10.81 9.02
N GLU A 691 -38.29 10.03 8.40
CA GLU A 691 -39.66 9.78 8.88
C GLU A 691 -39.66 9.10 10.26
N ALA A 692 -38.74 8.17 10.50
CA ALA A 692 -38.59 7.49 11.78
C ALA A 692 -37.92 8.36 12.86
N GLY A 693 -37.42 9.56 12.52
CA GLY A 693 -36.81 10.49 13.48
C GLY A 693 -35.51 9.97 14.11
N LEU A 694 -34.78 9.08 13.44
CA LEU A 694 -33.60 8.38 14.01
C LEU A 694 -32.34 9.26 14.08
N GLY A 695 -32.34 10.41 13.40
CA GLY A 695 -31.28 11.42 13.44
C GLY A 695 -30.00 10.96 12.74
N ARG A 696 -28.84 11.46 13.19
CA ARG A 696 -27.55 11.07 12.62
C ARG A 696 -27.04 9.78 13.23
N HIS A 697 -26.50 8.89 12.39
CA HIS A 697 -25.84 7.66 12.80
C HIS A 697 -24.70 7.35 11.80
N TYR A 698 -23.69 6.63 12.28
CA TYR A 698 -22.50 6.32 11.49
C TYR A 698 -22.64 4.97 10.80
N SER A 699 -22.10 4.87 9.59
CA SER A 699 -22.11 3.63 8.80
C SER A 699 -21.10 2.59 9.30
N ASN A 700 -20.00 3.02 9.93
CA ASN A 700 -18.95 2.13 10.47
C ASN A 700 -19.19 1.72 11.93
N VAL A 701 -20.43 1.38 12.26
CA VAL A 701 -20.76 0.75 13.54
C VAL A 701 -20.89 -0.77 13.35
N PRO A 702 -20.64 -1.58 14.39
CA PRO A 702 -20.91 -3.01 14.30
C PRO A 702 -22.41 -3.29 14.08
N VAL A 703 -22.73 -4.42 13.46
CA VAL A 703 -24.10 -4.81 13.06
C VAL A 703 -25.10 -4.73 14.22
N ASN A 704 -24.71 -5.10 15.44
CA ASN A 704 -25.58 -5.04 16.61
C ASN A 704 -25.88 -3.62 17.14
N GLU A 705 -25.19 -2.60 16.63
CA GLU A 705 -25.41 -1.19 16.97
C GLU A 705 -26.17 -0.43 15.87
N VAL A 706 -26.42 -1.07 14.72
CA VAL A 706 -27.09 -0.45 13.57
C VAL A 706 -28.55 -0.16 13.90
N LYS A 707 -28.92 1.12 13.82
CA LYS A 707 -30.31 1.56 14.08
C LYS A 707 -31.28 1.31 12.92
N HIS A 708 -30.77 1.31 11.69
CA HIS A 708 -31.56 1.14 10.47
C HIS A 708 -30.64 0.75 9.31
N SER A 709 -31.10 -0.13 8.42
CA SER A 709 -30.32 -0.58 7.26
C SER A 709 -29.91 0.56 6.34
N GLY A 710 -30.70 1.63 6.24
CA GLY A 710 -30.34 2.81 5.45
C GLY A 710 -28.96 3.42 5.79
N TYR A 711 -28.46 3.28 7.02
CA TYR A 711 -27.11 3.72 7.38
C TYR A 711 -25.98 2.83 6.84
N ILE A 712 -26.27 1.57 6.52
CA ILE A 712 -25.33 0.58 5.99
C ILE A 712 -25.35 0.56 4.45
N TYR A 713 -26.53 0.80 3.87
CA TYR A 713 -26.77 0.69 2.42
C TYR A 713 -26.84 2.07 1.74
N GLY A 714 -27.89 2.84 2.05
CA GLY A 714 -28.22 4.07 1.30
C GLY A 714 -27.29 5.24 1.60
N GLN A 715 -26.96 5.47 2.88
CA GLN A 715 -26.08 6.55 3.31
C GLN A 715 -24.70 6.51 2.63
N PRO A 716 -23.93 5.39 2.67
CA PRO A 716 -22.65 5.32 1.97
C PRO A 716 -22.77 5.50 0.46
N ALA A 717 -23.78 4.90 -0.19
CA ALA A 717 -23.96 5.02 -1.63
C ALA A 717 -24.17 6.49 -2.07
N LEU A 718 -25.02 7.23 -1.33
CA LEU A 718 -25.29 8.64 -1.60
C LEU A 718 -24.10 9.55 -1.28
N GLU A 719 -23.37 9.27 -0.20
CA GLU A 719 -22.19 10.07 0.17
C GLU A 719 -21.00 9.85 -0.78
N ILE A 720 -20.83 8.63 -1.32
CA ILE A 720 -19.88 8.35 -2.39
C ILE A 720 -20.29 9.09 -3.68
N LEU A 721 -21.57 9.01 -4.07
CA LEU A 721 -22.09 9.73 -5.24
C LEU A 721 -21.84 11.24 -5.11
N LYS A 722 -22.19 11.83 -3.97
CA LYS A 722 -21.98 13.25 -3.69
C LYS A 722 -20.51 13.65 -3.83
N MET A 723 -19.61 12.84 -3.29
CA MET A 723 -18.17 13.07 -3.41
C MET A 723 -17.71 13.07 -4.87
N ILE A 724 -18.20 12.13 -5.67
CA ILE A 724 -17.90 12.07 -7.10
C ILE A 724 -18.46 13.30 -7.81
N GLN A 725 -19.70 13.71 -7.55
CA GLN A 725 -20.30 14.90 -8.14
C GLN A 725 -19.51 16.18 -7.81
N GLU A 726 -18.95 16.29 -6.60
CA GLU A 726 -18.14 17.43 -6.21
C GLU A 726 -16.72 17.40 -6.79
N LYS A 727 -16.20 16.23 -7.17
CA LYS A 727 -14.77 16.02 -7.49
C LYS A 727 -14.50 15.43 -8.89
N TYR A 728 -15.52 15.11 -9.69
CA TYR A 728 -15.32 14.41 -10.96
C TYR A 728 -14.39 15.15 -11.93
N THR A 729 -14.40 16.49 -11.93
CA THR A 729 -13.57 17.33 -12.81
C THR A 729 -12.06 17.17 -12.57
N LEU A 730 -11.66 16.53 -11.47
CA LEU A 730 -10.26 16.17 -11.23
C LEU A 730 -9.78 14.98 -12.06
N LYS A 731 -10.70 14.15 -12.58
CA LYS A 731 -10.36 12.87 -13.20
C LYS A 731 -11.07 12.55 -14.52
N GLY A 732 -12.23 13.13 -14.80
CA GLY A 732 -13.01 12.82 -16.00
C GLY A 732 -14.03 13.89 -16.35
N GLU A 733 -14.85 13.61 -17.35
CA GLU A 733 -15.78 14.59 -17.92
C GLU A 733 -17.17 14.54 -17.29
N SER A 734 -17.54 13.41 -16.65
CA SER A 734 -18.85 13.25 -16.01
C SER A 734 -18.81 12.43 -14.71
N PRO A 735 -19.79 12.63 -13.80
CA PRO A 735 -19.96 11.76 -12.63
C PRO A 735 -20.16 10.28 -12.96
N LYS A 736 -20.82 9.97 -14.10
CA LYS A 736 -21.04 8.59 -14.56
C LYS A 736 -19.71 7.89 -14.85
N GLU A 737 -18.86 8.54 -15.62
CA GLU A 737 -17.53 8.04 -15.99
C GLU A 737 -16.64 7.89 -14.76
N VAL A 738 -16.54 8.93 -13.93
CA VAL A 738 -15.68 8.90 -12.74
C VAL A 738 -16.18 7.90 -11.70
N GLY A 739 -17.49 7.71 -11.56
CA GLY A 739 -18.06 6.70 -10.67
C GLY A 739 -17.71 5.28 -11.08
N MET A 740 -17.80 4.95 -12.37
CA MET A 740 -17.36 3.64 -12.87
C MET A 740 -15.85 3.46 -12.76
N GLN A 741 -15.06 4.50 -13.09
CA GLN A 741 -13.60 4.45 -12.94
C GLN A 741 -13.20 4.25 -11.47
N PHE A 742 -13.89 4.89 -10.52
CA PHE A 742 -13.66 4.70 -9.09
C PHE A 742 -13.91 3.25 -8.67
N LEU A 743 -15.03 2.65 -9.09
CA LEU A 743 -15.33 1.24 -8.80
C LEU A 743 -14.26 0.30 -9.38
N SER A 744 -13.83 0.53 -10.62
CA SER A 744 -12.76 -0.25 -11.26
C SER A 744 -11.43 -0.13 -10.52
N ASP A 745 -10.98 1.10 -10.26
CA ASP A 745 -9.70 1.35 -9.59
C ASP A 745 -9.72 0.82 -8.15
N TYR A 746 -10.87 0.91 -7.46
CA TYR A 746 -11.06 0.38 -6.11
C TYR A 746 -10.98 -1.15 -6.13
N TYR A 747 -11.69 -1.80 -7.05
CA TYR A 747 -11.62 -3.25 -7.26
C TYR A 747 -10.20 -3.72 -7.58
N GLN A 748 -9.50 -3.09 -8.51
CA GLN A 748 -8.14 -3.49 -8.88
C GLN A 748 -7.14 -3.31 -7.73
N ASN A 749 -7.31 -2.28 -6.91
CA ASN A 749 -6.45 -2.03 -5.77
C ASN A 749 -6.64 -3.07 -4.64
N PHE A 750 -7.88 -3.50 -4.40
CA PHE A 750 -8.27 -4.34 -3.27
C PHE A 750 -8.67 -5.78 -3.60
N ARG A 751 -8.61 -6.21 -4.88
CA ARG A 751 -8.96 -7.58 -5.26
C ARG A 751 -8.20 -8.65 -4.45
N TYR A 752 -8.94 -9.60 -3.90
CA TYR A 752 -8.47 -10.65 -2.99
C TYR A 752 -7.79 -10.13 -1.71
N LYS A 753 -8.19 -8.93 -1.26
CA LYS A 753 -7.77 -8.32 0.00
C LYS A 753 -9.01 -7.93 0.80
N GLU A 754 -8.83 -7.81 2.10
CA GLU A 754 -9.84 -7.29 3.01
C GLU A 754 -9.66 -5.77 3.16
N VAL A 755 -10.76 -5.03 3.22
CA VAL A 755 -10.81 -3.58 3.42
C VAL A 755 -11.59 -3.28 4.69
N ASP A 756 -11.01 -2.44 5.55
CA ASP A 756 -11.71 -1.83 6.68
C ASP A 756 -11.95 -0.34 6.42
N THR A 757 -12.66 0.31 7.34
CA THR A 757 -13.02 1.73 7.20
C THR A 757 -11.78 2.63 7.03
N LYS A 758 -10.64 2.25 7.63
CA LYS A 758 -9.39 3.00 7.54
C LYS A 758 -8.77 2.89 6.16
N GLU A 759 -8.70 1.68 5.61
CA GLU A 759 -8.19 1.44 4.26
C GLU A 759 -9.06 2.13 3.20
N PHE A 760 -10.39 2.07 3.33
CA PHE A 760 -11.30 2.82 2.45
C PHE A 760 -11.03 4.32 2.54
N ILE A 761 -11.00 4.91 3.74
CA ILE A 761 -10.77 6.35 3.89
C ILE A 761 -9.41 6.74 3.32
N SER A 762 -8.35 5.97 3.61
CA SER A 762 -7.02 6.26 3.07
C SER A 762 -7.02 6.26 1.54
N TYR A 763 -7.61 5.23 0.93
CA TYR A 763 -7.72 5.13 -0.52
C TYR A 763 -8.53 6.28 -1.11
N THR A 764 -9.74 6.51 -0.61
CA THR A 764 -10.68 7.49 -1.14
C THR A 764 -10.18 8.93 -0.97
N LYS A 765 -9.48 9.22 0.14
CA LYS A 765 -8.78 10.50 0.33
C LYS A 765 -7.72 10.75 -0.74
N ASP A 766 -6.88 9.74 -0.99
CA ASP A 766 -5.82 9.86 -1.99
C ASP A 766 -6.43 9.93 -3.41
N TYR A 767 -7.51 9.18 -3.65
CA TYR A 767 -8.18 9.10 -4.94
C TYR A 767 -8.85 10.42 -5.34
N PHE A 768 -9.61 11.03 -4.42
CA PHE A 768 -10.35 12.28 -4.68
C PHE A 768 -9.66 13.54 -4.13
N SER A 769 -8.48 13.40 -3.53
CA SER A 769 -7.73 14.49 -2.89
C SER A 769 -8.56 15.24 -1.83
N VAL A 770 -9.30 14.51 -0.99
CA VAL A 770 -10.15 15.06 0.08
C VAL A 770 -9.52 14.85 1.48
N PRO A 771 -9.76 15.75 2.45
CA PRO A 771 -9.30 15.56 3.83
C PRO A 771 -10.16 14.51 4.58
N THR A 772 -9.63 13.95 5.68
CA THR A 772 -10.39 13.00 6.53
C THR A 772 -11.72 13.60 7.04
N GLY A 773 -11.77 14.92 7.27
CA GLY A 773 -12.97 15.60 7.74
C GLY A 773 -14.18 15.49 6.81
N TYR A 774 -13.95 15.17 5.53
CA TYR A 774 -15.01 14.98 4.54
C TYR A 774 -15.94 13.81 4.88
N PHE A 775 -15.42 12.78 5.54
CA PHE A 775 -16.18 11.58 5.91
C PHE A 775 -16.92 11.72 7.23
N ASN A 776 -16.61 12.75 8.02
CA ASN A 776 -17.07 12.85 9.41
C ASN A 776 -18.58 12.80 9.52
N ASN A 777 -19.34 13.24 8.52
CA ASN A 777 -20.80 13.29 8.58
C ASN A 777 -21.43 11.90 8.70
N TRP A 778 -20.84 10.89 8.05
CA TRP A 778 -21.43 9.56 7.91
C TRP A 778 -20.52 8.41 8.38
N ILE A 779 -19.22 8.67 8.57
CA ILE A 779 -18.26 7.75 9.19
C ILE A 779 -17.73 8.36 10.50
N ASP A 780 -17.68 7.55 11.56
CA ASP A 780 -16.94 7.86 12.78
C ASP A 780 -15.44 7.75 12.54
N THR A 781 -14.80 8.87 12.26
CA THR A 781 -13.34 8.94 12.01
C THR A 781 -12.51 8.96 13.29
N SER A 782 -13.13 9.11 14.47
CA SER A 782 -12.41 9.12 15.75
C SER A 782 -11.78 7.75 16.06
N LYS A 783 -12.42 6.67 15.59
CA LYS A 783 -11.99 5.27 15.73
C LYS A 783 -10.83 4.88 14.79
N LEU A 784 -10.34 5.77 13.93
CA LEU A 784 -9.27 5.46 12.96
C LEU A 784 -7.85 5.50 13.56
N ASN A 785 -7.69 6.14 14.72
CA ASN A 785 -6.40 6.31 15.41
C ASN A 785 -6.15 5.28 16.53
N SER A 786 -7.14 4.44 16.83
CA SER A 786 -7.07 3.30 17.77
C SER A 786 -6.79 2.00 17.04
#